data_AF-A0A1V6PSY5-F1
#
_entry.id   AF-A0A1V6PSY5-F1
#
_cell.length_a   1.000
_cell.length_b   1.000
_cell.length_c   1.000
_cell.angle_alpha   90.00
_cell.angle_beta   90.00
_cell.angle_gamma   90.00
#
_symmetry.space_group_name_H-M   'P 1'
#
loop_
_entity.id
_entity.type
_entity.pdbx_description
1 polymer ?
#
loop_
_entity_poly.entity_id
_entity_poly.type
_entity_poly.pdbx_seq_one_letter_code
_entity_poly.pdbx_strand_id
1 'polypeptide(L)'
;MLDYKPSIPPTVRPSGLPIVEPVPHIMPRDSAPRTFAPDASLVLIGIRGCGKRSLGFVAATALKRRFITEDHYFREVTGVTRQDYLKTYGSQEFQRRDIEVLKMMLDNHRTGCVMECGLGSLTRPVQEHLRRYARSNPVVHLLRDIDRIQQLLGLENQAVRLFREGDPMHRMCSNFEFYNLEDRTRAADDGSPDRRSADYSFKLQEVKEDFTRFVQFITGLDVNYSSYDSPFVLLETPPEFRSFTHAIFVRSSDLIADSVSLADLESGGDAIELCVDRWGPDMAAITSKQVSDLRRNARVPVVLSVDTSSTGINSSETANSRTYFDVLEHGLRLGVEYLVVDLTEDRSRLAGIIRGRGNTKIIGQQVFKPSSPITWDSEGCVALYHEAETSGCQLVRLLRIATKREDNAAVIEFSNKISSLAGDHPPLIAYNIGALGRTSQVFNSILTGVTHPAITRSEENELDPQITSRDAVRALFQSYMLDPLKFYISGENVAYSLSPAMHNAAHQHCGMGHTYTIPDSPSLAVLDRLGRDPHFGGSSVVQPWRVQVYQKLASKSRHAEAIGAINTIMPLRGHADGTMFPLQEQASRRNQAGRVLGWYGENTDWVGIMTCITRHLSPRNAISAKTTGLVIGAGGMARAAIYAMLRLGCRKIFIYNRTKSRAEEVARHFNSWASSQVGSAEVVRVLHSLQQDWPADATQPSLVASCVPADPDRDEPPANFEMPVQWLGSPTGGVILELAYKPLDTPLLRQMRRVRSETGRPWVLSDGLENVTEQGIAQFELMTGRKAPRRLMTYEVLRNYVGDNGSFDEKTIQARLDGIHLYMTWLDYRDTLMPGFSPEQTDSITATWKKRKRDHEETVTLTRPATFTPTTFRVDRPEFDSCSHPLSRHPEGTDISFRPRCLPRKRRNVQSPYHTLQHQVQHQSQQSTHLSPNVYAPNIDPYSPPVSPRTLVPLKYPGQTQASASPSALRPCHICHRRPTTRQVLDAYADCDLCHERACFICLRQCDTVNCGGTFGLADGMHDADINALNGYDAGGEAPSRRKICSSCAVEDVLETGAEIVRCLNCVRGHAHAAWSAHNLSSGWALDDMRHEDMTG
;
A
#
# COMPACT_ATOMS: atom_id res chain seq x y z
N MET A 1 -55.10 -10.78 -28.26
CA MET A 1 -56.34 -10.37 -28.95
C MET A 1 -56.49 -8.87 -28.82
N LEU A 2 -57.25 -8.23 -29.71
CA LEU A 2 -57.73 -6.84 -29.55
C LEU A 2 -59.26 -6.83 -29.72
N ASP A 3 -59.89 -5.95 -28.96
CA ASP A 3 -61.25 -5.40 -29.06
C ASP A 3 -62.44 -6.33 -29.37
N TYR A 4 -63.40 -6.40 -28.41
CA TYR A 4 -64.58 -5.53 -28.54
C TYR A 4 -65.29 -5.20 -27.21
N LYS A 5 -66.16 -4.17 -27.27
CA LYS A 5 -66.86 -3.47 -26.15
C LYS A 5 -68.09 -4.25 -25.61
N PRO A 6 -68.68 -3.87 -24.44
CA PRO A 6 -69.72 -2.81 -24.43
C PRO A 6 -69.92 -1.95 -23.15
N SER A 7 -70.51 -0.75 -23.37
CA SER A 7 -71.43 0.02 -22.49
C SER A 7 -70.96 0.68 -21.16
N ILE A 8 -71.67 1.77 -20.79
CA ILE A 8 -71.43 2.67 -19.64
C ILE A 8 -72.75 2.88 -18.87
N PRO A 9 -72.72 2.88 -17.53
CA PRO A 9 -73.52 3.81 -16.71
C PRO A 9 -72.64 4.78 -15.87
N PRO A 10 -73.20 5.89 -15.32
CA PRO A 10 -72.39 7.07 -14.98
C PRO A 10 -71.97 7.24 -13.51
N THR A 11 -70.97 8.12 -13.33
CA THR A 11 -70.68 8.95 -12.13
C THR A 11 -70.37 8.28 -10.79
N VAL A 12 -69.09 7.94 -10.60
CA VAL A 12 -68.37 8.14 -9.32
C VAL A 12 -67.03 8.83 -9.65
N ARG A 13 -66.52 9.72 -8.78
CA ARG A 13 -65.22 10.40 -8.97
C ARG A 13 -64.06 9.41 -8.74
N PRO A 14 -63.15 9.15 -9.70
CA PRO A 14 -62.01 8.29 -9.47
C PRO A 14 -60.88 9.04 -8.74
N SER A 15 -60.51 8.53 -7.58
CA SER A 15 -59.29 8.88 -6.84
C SER A 15 -58.07 8.15 -7.39
N GLY A 16 -56.89 8.76 -7.29
CA GLY A 16 -55.60 8.04 -7.37
C GLY A 16 -55.06 7.82 -8.79
N LEU A 17 -54.08 8.63 -9.18
CA LEU A 17 -53.07 8.17 -10.14
C LEU A 17 -52.22 7.07 -9.48
N PRO A 18 -51.77 6.05 -10.22
CA PRO A 18 -50.82 5.08 -9.68
C PRO A 18 -49.52 5.80 -9.31
N ILE A 19 -49.16 5.72 -8.03
CA ILE A 19 -47.87 6.18 -7.52
C ILE A 19 -46.78 5.39 -8.25
N VAL A 20 -45.74 6.08 -8.74
CA VAL A 20 -44.53 5.41 -9.22
C VAL A 20 -43.93 4.65 -8.06
N GLU A 21 -43.94 3.31 -8.13
CA GLU A 21 -43.34 2.48 -7.08
C GLU A 21 -41.88 2.90 -6.88
N PRO A 22 -41.47 3.28 -5.65
CA PRO A 22 -40.08 3.58 -5.39
C PRO A 22 -39.24 2.32 -5.58
N VAL A 23 -37.96 2.51 -5.98
CA VAL A 23 -36.98 1.43 -6.06
C VAL A 23 -37.03 0.61 -4.77
N PRO A 24 -37.13 -0.75 -4.81
CA PRO A 24 -37.32 -1.57 -3.61
C PRO A 24 -36.28 -1.27 -2.54
N HIS A 25 -36.69 -0.49 -1.54
CA HIS A 25 -35.78 0.04 -0.53
C HIS A 25 -35.18 -1.10 0.30
N ILE A 26 -33.91 -0.92 0.66
CA ILE A 26 -33.11 -1.96 1.30
C ILE A 26 -33.69 -2.26 2.69
N MET A 27 -34.38 -3.40 2.81
CA MET A 27 -34.57 -4.07 4.10
C MET A 27 -33.19 -4.26 4.74
N PRO A 28 -33.03 -4.06 6.06
CA PRO A 28 -31.75 -4.30 6.72
C PRO A 28 -31.35 -5.75 6.47
N ARG A 29 -30.25 -5.93 5.74
CA ARG A 29 -29.65 -7.26 5.56
C ARG A 29 -29.02 -7.63 6.89
N ASP A 30 -29.26 -8.85 7.36
CA ASP A 30 -28.32 -9.47 8.30
C ASP A 30 -26.93 -9.40 7.67
N SER A 31 -26.03 -8.61 8.27
CA SER A 31 -24.68 -8.39 7.76
C SER A 31 -23.93 -9.72 7.81
N ALA A 32 -23.83 -10.39 6.66
CA ALA A 32 -23.10 -11.65 6.56
C ALA A 32 -21.65 -11.44 7.05
N PRO A 33 -21.13 -12.31 7.93
CA PRO A 33 -19.84 -12.09 8.59
C PRO A 33 -18.74 -11.97 7.54
N ARG A 34 -17.96 -10.88 7.61
CA ARG A 34 -16.85 -10.59 6.69
C ARG A 34 -15.57 -11.37 7.07
N THR A 35 -15.74 -12.65 7.39
CA THR A 35 -14.70 -13.58 7.82
C THR A 35 -14.72 -14.78 6.88
N PHE A 36 -13.57 -15.12 6.30
CA PHE A 36 -13.44 -16.10 5.23
C PHE A 36 -12.38 -17.15 5.58
N ALA A 37 -12.35 -18.27 4.87
CA ALA A 37 -11.25 -19.22 5.03
C ALA A 37 -9.92 -18.59 4.56
N PRO A 38 -8.77 -18.90 5.19
CA PRO A 38 -7.48 -18.27 4.84
C PRO A 38 -7.03 -18.47 3.38
N ASP A 39 -7.56 -19.50 2.70
CA ASP A 39 -7.34 -19.82 1.30
C ASP A 39 -8.45 -19.31 0.37
N ALA A 40 -9.57 -18.79 0.89
CA ALA A 40 -10.75 -18.38 0.12
C ALA A 40 -10.40 -17.31 -0.93
N SER A 41 -10.63 -17.64 -2.21
CA SER A 41 -10.26 -16.81 -3.36
C SER A 41 -10.86 -15.42 -3.33
N LEU A 42 -10.11 -14.45 -3.84
CA LEU A 42 -10.49 -13.03 -3.90
C LEU A 42 -10.91 -12.66 -5.33
N VAL A 43 -12.04 -11.97 -5.47
CA VAL A 43 -12.59 -11.54 -6.77
C VAL A 43 -12.52 -10.02 -6.90
N LEU A 44 -12.10 -9.54 -8.07
CA LEU A 44 -12.04 -8.12 -8.42
C LEU A 44 -13.13 -7.79 -9.46
N ILE A 45 -14.01 -6.84 -9.13
CA ILE A 45 -15.07 -6.33 -10.01
C ILE A 45 -14.95 -4.80 -10.18
N GLY A 46 -15.56 -4.27 -11.24
CA GLY A 46 -15.52 -2.84 -11.58
C GLY A 46 -15.51 -2.59 -13.09
N ILE A 47 -15.57 -1.33 -13.49
CA ILE A 47 -15.62 -0.89 -14.90
C ILE A 47 -14.29 -1.09 -15.67
N ARG A 48 -14.25 -0.83 -16.98
CA ARG A 48 -12.97 -0.83 -17.76
C ARG A 48 -12.14 0.38 -17.30
N GLY A 49 -10.81 0.24 -17.20
CA GLY A 49 -9.90 1.34 -16.83
C GLY A 49 -9.63 1.54 -15.33
N CYS A 50 -10.44 1.01 -14.41
CA CYS A 50 -10.21 1.16 -12.96
C CYS A 50 -9.00 0.38 -12.40
N GLY A 51 -8.32 -0.43 -13.21
CA GLY A 51 -7.03 -1.06 -12.86
C GLY A 51 -7.09 -2.54 -12.42
N LYS A 52 -8.26 -3.19 -12.51
CA LYS A 52 -8.48 -4.57 -12.02
C LYS A 52 -7.35 -5.56 -12.34
N ARG A 53 -6.89 -5.65 -13.60
CA ARG A 53 -5.82 -6.58 -14.00
C ARG A 53 -4.48 -6.31 -13.30
N SER A 54 -4.08 -5.04 -13.20
CA SER A 54 -2.84 -4.63 -12.51
C SER A 54 -2.92 -4.90 -11.01
N LEU A 55 -4.04 -4.54 -10.38
CA LEU A 55 -4.31 -4.80 -8.97
C LEU A 55 -4.46 -6.31 -8.68
N GLY A 56 -4.97 -7.08 -9.64
CA GLY A 56 -5.04 -8.53 -9.58
C GLY A 56 -3.67 -9.20 -9.48
N PHE A 57 -2.67 -8.73 -10.25
CA PHE A 57 -1.28 -9.17 -10.08
C PHE A 57 -0.68 -8.76 -8.72
N VAL A 58 -0.99 -7.56 -8.22
CA VAL A 58 -0.56 -7.12 -6.88
C VAL A 58 -1.14 -8.04 -5.79
N ALA A 59 -2.46 -8.28 -5.78
CA ALA A 59 -3.11 -9.14 -4.80
C ALA A 59 -2.66 -10.60 -4.91
N ALA A 60 -2.47 -11.13 -6.13
CA ALA A 60 -1.96 -12.48 -6.33
C ALA A 60 -0.54 -12.65 -5.75
N THR A 61 0.31 -11.63 -5.90
CA THR A 61 1.66 -11.59 -5.32
C THR A 61 1.61 -11.46 -3.80
N ALA A 62 0.82 -10.52 -3.26
CA ALA A 62 0.69 -10.25 -1.83
C ALA A 62 0.12 -11.44 -1.05
N LEU A 63 -0.88 -12.13 -1.61
CA LEU A 63 -1.56 -13.27 -0.99
C LEU A 63 -0.93 -14.63 -1.36
N LYS A 64 0.09 -14.65 -2.23
CA LYS A 64 0.76 -15.86 -2.77
C LYS A 64 -0.21 -16.85 -3.43
N ARG A 65 -1.10 -16.33 -4.28
CA ARG A 65 -2.21 -17.06 -4.94
C ARG A 65 -2.08 -17.03 -6.46
N ARG A 66 -2.71 -17.99 -7.16
CA ARG A 66 -2.76 -17.98 -8.63
C ARG A 66 -3.60 -16.79 -9.13
N PHE A 67 -3.15 -16.08 -10.16
CA PHE A 67 -3.98 -15.07 -10.82
C PHE A 67 -4.72 -15.68 -12.02
N ILE A 68 -6.02 -15.40 -12.14
CA ILE A 68 -6.89 -15.86 -13.24
C ILE A 68 -7.63 -14.65 -13.81
N THR A 69 -7.67 -14.53 -15.13
CA THR A 69 -8.50 -13.54 -15.83
C THR A 69 -9.63 -14.21 -16.60
N GLU A 70 -10.78 -13.53 -16.65
CA GLU A 70 -11.97 -13.93 -17.42
C GLU A 70 -11.63 -14.31 -18.88
N ASP A 71 -10.75 -13.55 -19.54
CA ASP A 71 -10.35 -13.80 -20.94
C ASP A 71 -9.49 -15.06 -21.11
N HIS A 72 -8.59 -15.36 -20.15
CA HIS A 72 -7.79 -16.58 -20.19
C HIS A 72 -8.69 -17.79 -20.00
N TYR A 73 -9.51 -17.77 -18.95
CA TYR A 73 -10.36 -18.90 -18.61
C TYR A 73 -11.46 -19.16 -19.66
N PHE A 74 -11.95 -18.11 -20.35
CA PHE A 74 -12.84 -18.31 -21.49
C PHE A 74 -12.14 -19.05 -22.64
N ARG A 75 -10.88 -18.71 -22.95
CA ARG A 75 -10.10 -19.42 -23.96
C ARG A 75 -9.80 -20.86 -23.55
N GLU A 76 -9.51 -21.08 -22.27
CA GLU A 76 -9.28 -22.40 -21.67
C GLU A 76 -10.52 -23.31 -21.79
N VAL A 77 -11.73 -22.77 -21.55
CA VAL A 77 -13.01 -23.52 -21.56
C VAL A 77 -13.69 -23.60 -22.94
N THR A 78 -13.26 -22.79 -23.93
CA THR A 78 -13.87 -22.79 -25.28
C THR A 78 -12.90 -23.05 -26.44
N GLY A 79 -11.58 -23.10 -26.18
CA GLY A 79 -10.53 -23.23 -27.19
C GLY A 79 -10.20 -21.94 -27.97
N VAL A 80 -11.13 -20.99 -28.05
CA VAL A 80 -11.05 -19.76 -28.87
C VAL A 80 -11.09 -18.49 -28.02
N THR A 81 -10.69 -17.35 -28.57
CA THR A 81 -10.80 -16.08 -27.82
C THR A 81 -12.26 -15.62 -27.72
N ARG A 82 -12.58 -14.75 -26.75
CA ARG A 82 -13.90 -14.10 -26.64
C ARG A 82 -14.27 -13.31 -27.91
N GLN A 83 -13.29 -12.67 -28.55
CA GLN A 83 -13.51 -11.91 -29.78
C GLN A 83 -13.88 -12.84 -30.94
N ASP A 84 -13.22 -14.00 -31.05
CA ASP A 84 -13.49 -14.96 -32.12
C ASP A 84 -14.78 -15.74 -31.88
N TYR A 85 -15.06 -16.12 -30.62
CA TYR A 85 -16.36 -16.69 -30.25
C TYR A 85 -17.52 -15.74 -30.60
N LEU A 86 -17.36 -14.43 -30.34
CA LEU A 86 -18.33 -13.40 -30.71
C LEU A 86 -18.48 -13.25 -32.24
N LYS A 87 -17.39 -13.35 -33.02
CA LYS A 87 -17.43 -13.34 -34.50
C LYS A 87 -18.15 -14.58 -35.06
N THR A 88 -17.87 -15.77 -34.51
CA THR A 88 -18.36 -17.05 -35.03
C THR A 88 -19.79 -17.37 -34.60
N TYR A 89 -20.15 -17.14 -33.34
CA TYR A 89 -21.44 -17.56 -32.77
C TYR A 89 -22.42 -16.39 -32.51
N GLY A 90 -21.96 -15.15 -32.67
CA GLY A 90 -22.79 -13.95 -32.53
C GLY A 90 -23.07 -13.55 -31.08
N SER A 91 -23.69 -12.37 -30.92
CA SER A 91 -23.77 -11.66 -29.64
C SER A 91 -24.64 -12.33 -28.57
N GLN A 92 -25.71 -13.03 -28.96
CA GLN A 92 -26.60 -13.71 -28.00
C GLN A 92 -25.96 -14.97 -27.41
N GLU A 93 -25.38 -15.82 -28.25
CA GLU A 93 -24.73 -17.05 -27.80
C GLU A 93 -23.41 -16.73 -27.07
N PHE A 94 -22.67 -15.71 -27.51
CA PHE A 94 -21.56 -15.16 -26.74
C PHE A 94 -22.01 -14.77 -25.32
N GLN A 95 -23.05 -13.94 -25.16
CA GLN A 95 -23.54 -13.54 -23.82
C GLN A 95 -24.00 -14.75 -22.97
N ARG A 96 -24.65 -15.74 -23.60
CA ARG A 96 -25.07 -16.97 -22.91
C ARG A 96 -23.86 -17.75 -22.38
N ARG A 97 -22.86 -17.98 -23.24
CA ARG A 97 -21.64 -18.73 -22.92
C ARG A 97 -20.75 -17.99 -21.93
N ASP A 98 -20.64 -16.66 -22.05
CA ASP A 98 -19.86 -15.80 -21.17
C ASP A 98 -20.37 -15.84 -19.72
N ILE A 99 -21.70 -15.76 -19.53
CA ILE A 99 -22.37 -15.91 -18.23
C ILE A 99 -22.21 -17.32 -17.65
N GLU A 100 -22.15 -18.35 -18.50
CA GLU A 100 -21.93 -19.74 -18.09
C GLU A 100 -20.48 -19.96 -17.61
N VAL A 101 -19.51 -19.59 -18.45
CA VAL A 101 -18.07 -19.70 -18.19
C VAL A 101 -17.64 -18.87 -16.98
N LEU A 102 -18.17 -17.65 -16.81
CA LEU A 102 -17.84 -16.79 -15.67
C LEU A 102 -18.32 -17.38 -14.34
N LYS A 103 -19.45 -18.11 -14.32
CA LYS A 103 -19.89 -18.87 -13.15
C LYS A 103 -19.00 -20.09 -12.91
N MET A 104 -18.67 -20.83 -13.96
CA MET A 104 -17.70 -21.94 -13.88
C MET A 104 -16.34 -21.48 -13.34
N MET A 105 -15.89 -20.26 -13.69
CA MET A 105 -14.62 -19.71 -13.19
C MET A 105 -14.67 -19.56 -11.67
N LEU A 106 -15.74 -18.94 -11.15
CA LEU A 106 -15.94 -18.67 -9.73
C LEU A 106 -16.14 -19.96 -8.92
N ASP A 107 -17.01 -20.86 -9.39
CA ASP A 107 -17.32 -22.12 -8.69
C ASP A 107 -16.17 -23.14 -8.72
N ASN A 108 -15.37 -23.20 -9.79
CA ASN A 108 -14.22 -24.11 -9.86
C ASN A 108 -12.99 -23.59 -9.07
N HIS A 109 -12.94 -22.29 -8.75
CA HIS A 109 -11.76 -21.64 -8.13
C HIS A 109 -12.08 -20.92 -6.81
N ARG A 110 -12.90 -21.54 -5.95
CA ARG A 110 -13.30 -20.94 -4.66
C ARG A 110 -12.14 -20.71 -3.68
N THR A 111 -11.00 -21.37 -3.87
CA THR A 111 -9.79 -21.25 -3.04
C THR A 111 -8.50 -21.10 -3.86
N GLY A 112 -7.44 -20.60 -3.22
CA GLY A 112 -6.08 -20.50 -3.77
C GLY A 112 -5.85 -19.45 -4.87
N CYS A 113 -6.86 -18.65 -5.23
CA CYS A 113 -6.82 -17.79 -6.42
C CYS A 113 -7.14 -16.31 -6.14
N VAL A 114 -6.75 -15.46 -7.09
CA VAL A 114 -7.24 -14.10 -7.29
C VAL A 114 -7.82 -14.03 -8.70
N MET A 115 -9.06 -13.55 -8.83
CA MET A 115 -9.83 -13.58 -10.07
C MET A 115 -10.21 -12.17 -10.54
N GLU A 116 -9.94 -11.86 -11.80
CA GLU A 116 -10.45 -10.66 -12.47
C GLU A 116 -11.75 -10.95 -13.21
N CYS A 117 -12.83 -10.23 -12.88
CA CYS A 117 -14.08 -10.25 -13.66
C CYS A 117 -14.24 -8.98 -14.49
N GLY A 118 -14.49 -9.15 -15.78
CA GLY A 118 -14.73 -8.09 -16.76
C GLY A 118 -16.17 -7.57 -16.72
N LEU A 119 -16.66 -7.06 -17.85
CA LEU A 119 -17.98 -6.43 -17.95
C LEU A 119 -19.14 -7.45 -17.81
N GLY A 120 -18.90 -8.75 -17.93
CA GLY A 120 -19.87 -9.81 -17.62
C GLY A 120 -20.41 -9.73 -16.18
N SER A 121 -19.63 -9.16 -15.25
CA SER A 121 -20.02 -8.85 -13.87
C SER A 121 -21.22 -7.90 -13.73
N LEU A 122 -21.57 -7.12 -14.76
CA LEU A 122 -22.74 -6.24 -14.78
C LEU A 122 -24.04 -6.95 -15.21
N THR A 123 -23.99 -8.22 -15.61
CA THR A 123 -25.20 -8.97 -15.98
C THR A 123 -25.93 -9.49 -14.73
N ARG A 124 -27.26 -9.32 -14.67
CA ARG A 124 -28.07 -9.79 -13.52
C ARG A 124 -27.80 -11.24 -13.09
N PRO A 125 -27.65 -12.23 -14.01
CA PRO A 125 -27.38 -13.62 -13.61
C PRO A 125 -26.00 -13.84 -12.99
N VAL A 126 -25.04 -12.95 -13.24
CA VAL A 126 -23.71 -12.98 -12.62
C VAL A 126 -23.71 -12.18 -11.31
N GLN A 127 -24.41 -11.04 -11.24
CA GLN A 127 -24.59 -10.27 -10.00
C GLN A 127 -25.25 -11.10 -8.89
N GLU A 128 -26.25 -11.93 -9.22
CA GLU A 128 -26.89 -12.84 -8.25
C GLU A 128 -26.00 -14.03 -7.87
N HIS A 129 -25.05 -14.41 -8.73
CA HIS A 129 -24.04 -15.40 -8.39
C HIS A 129 -22.98 -14.79 -7.47
N LEU A 130 -22.42 -13.63 -7.83
CA LEU A 130 -21.46 -12.86 -7.04
C LEU A 130 -22.00 -12.51 -5.65
N ARG A 131 -23.27 -12.11 -5.51
CA ARG A 131 -23.86 -11.82 -4.18
C ARG A 131 -23.96 -13.05 -3.27
N ARG A 132 -24.09 -14.25 -3.84
CA ARG A 132 -24.02 -15.52 -3.08
C ARG A 132 -22.57 -15.91 -2.79
N TYR A 133 -21.66 -15.68 -3.74
CA TYR A 133 -20.22 -15.89 -3.61
C TYR A 133 -19.61 -15.02 -2.48
N ALA A 134 -20.03 -13.76 -2.40
CA ALA A 134 -19.63 -12.78 -1.38
C ALA A 134 -20.01 -13.14 0.07
N ARG A 135 -20.73 -14.26 0.29
CA ARG A 135 -21.00 -14.84 1.61
C ARG A 135 -19.91 -15.78 2.12
N SER A 136 -19.05 -16.29 1.23
CA SER A 136 -17.93 -17.21 1.58
C SER A 136 -16.56 -16.69 1.16
N ASN A 137 -16.51 -15.61 0.37
CA ASN A 137 -15.29 -15.13 -0.28
C ASN A 137 -15.26 -13.59 -0.34
N PRO A 138 -14.07 -12.95 -0.30
CA PRO A 138 -13.93 -11.52 -0.56
C PRO A 138 -14.16 -11.18 -2.05
N VAL A 139 -15.05 -10.22 -2.29
CA VAL A 139 -15.39 -9.65 -3.60
C VAL A 139 -15.23 -8.14 -3.50
N VAL A 140 -14.16 -7.61 -4.10
CA VAL A 140 -13.76 -6.20 -4.02
C VAL A 140 -14.27 -5.43 -5.25
N HIS A 141 -15.02 -4.36 -5.01
CA HIS A 141 -15.32 -3.36 -6.03
C HIS A 141 -14.17 -2.35 -6.14
N LEU A 142 -13.61 -2.21 -7.34
CA LEU A 142 -12.51 -1.29 -7.65
C LEU A 142 -13.01 -0.04 -8.38
N LEU A 143 -12.97 1.10 -7.69
CA LEU A 143 -13.25 2.42 -8.26
C LEU A 143 -11.95 3.11 -8.69
N ARG A 144 -12.09 4.16 -9.50
CA ARG A 144 -11.06 5.13 -9.87
C ARG A 144 -11.77 6.40 -10.33
N ASP A 145 -11.05 7.51 -10.41
CA ASP A 145 -11.57 8.73 -11.02
C ASP A 145 -12.14 8.46 -12.42
N ILE A 146 -13.38 8.89 -12.64
CA ILE A 146 -14.17 8.53 -13.82
C ILE A 146 -13.86 9.42 -15.02
N ASP A 147 -13.49 10.67 -14.79
CA ASP A 147 -13.08 11.60 -15.84
C ASP A 147 -11.66 11.24 -16.33
N ARG A 148 -10.85 10.64 -15.44
CA ARG A 148 -9.61 9.96 -15.81
C ARG A 148 -9.82 8.67 -16.60
N ILE A 149 -10.83 7.85 -16.25
CA ILE A 149 -11.23 6.71 -17.09
C ILE A 149 -11.72 7.18 -18.46
N GLN A 150 -12.41 8.33 -18.53
CA GLN A 150 -12.83 8.94 -19.79
C GLN A 150 -11.62 9.25 -20.69
N GLN A 151 -10.61 9.94 -20.16
CA GLN A 151 -9.36 10.23 -20.88
C GLN A 151 -8.63 8.95 -21.32
N LEU A 152 -8.48 7.98 -20.42
CA LEU A 152 -7.68 6.77 -20.65
C LEU A 152 -8.29 5.82 -21.70
N LEU A 153 -9.61 5.88 -21.91
CA LEU A 153 -10.35 5.04 -22.86
C LEU A 153 -10.97 5.81 -24.03
N GLY A 154 -10.69 7.12 -24.17
CA GLY A 154 -11.22 7.96 -25.26
C GLY A 154 -12.75 8.05 -25.28
N LEU A 155 -13.40 8.04 -24.11
CA LEU A 155 -14.86 7.87 -24.01
C LEU A 155 -15.64 9.18 -24.18
N GLU A 156 -16.84 9.07 -24.74
CA GLU A 156 -17.81 10.16 -24.75
C GLU A 156 -18.56 10.29 -23.42
N ASN A 157 -19.06 11.50 -23.14
CA ASN A 157 -19.81 11.83 -21.93
C ASN A 157 -21.03 10.91 -21.67
N GLN A 158 -21.63 10.31 -22.71
CA GLN A 158 -22.74 9.36 -22.54
C GLN A 158 -22.26 8.00 -22.01
N ALA A 159 -21.08 7.52 -22.41
CA ALA A 159 -20.51 6.29 -21.88
C ALA A 159 -20.09 6.46 -20.41
N VAL A 160 -19.55 7.64 -20.06
CA VAL A 160 -19.24 8.01 -18.66
C VAL A 160 -20.46 7.93 -17.75
N ARG A 161 -21.62 8.44 -18.18
CA ARG A 161 -22.88 8.34 -17.42
C ARG A 161 -23.28 6.88 -17.16
N LEU A 162 -23.24 6.04 -18.20
CA LEU A 162 -23.53 4.60 -18.09
C LEU A 162 -22.57 3.85 -17.15
N PHE A 163 -21.32 4.31 -17.01
CA PHE A 163 -20.39 3.76 -16.01
C PHE A 163 -20.71 4.24 -14.59
N ARG A 164 -21.05 5.52 -14.38
CA ARG A 164 -21.53 6.02 -13.07
C ARG A 164 -22.83 5.31 -12.62
N GLU A 165 -23.71 4.95 -13.55
CA GLU A 165 -24.90 4.11 -13.31
C GLU A 165 -24.56 2.65 -12.91
N GLY A 166 -23.33 2.18 -13.17
CA GLY A 166 -22.87 0.83 -12.84
C GLY A 166 -22.43 0.65 -11.38
N ASP A 167 -21.89 1.70 -10.75
CA ASP A 167 -21.34 1.64 -9.38
C ASP A 167 -22.34 1.08 -8.34
N PRO A 168 -23.62 1.50 -8.28
CA PRO A 168 -24.60 0.91 -7.36
C PRO A 168 -24.79 -0.60 -7.60
N MET A 169 -24.71 -1.05 -8.85
CA MET A 169 -24.88 -2.47 -9.18
C MET A 169 -23.69 -3.31 -8.72
N HIS A 170 -22.46 -2.83 -8.89
CA HIS A 170 -21.28 -3.49 -8.34
C HIS A 170 -21.26 -3.47 -6.81
N ARG A 171 -21.74 -2.38 -6.16
CA ARG A 171 -21.94 -2.35 -4.70
C ARG A 171 -22.95 -3.40 -4.22
N MET A 172 -24.01 -3.68 -4.98
CA MET A 172 -25.02 -4.70 -4.63
C MET A 172 -24.54 -6.16 -4.68
N CYS A 173 -23.37 -6.45 -5.28
CA CYS A 173 -22.81 -7.82 -5.39
C CYS A 173 -21.38 -7.99 -4.86
N SER A 174 -20.73 -6.92 -4.39
CA SER A 174 -19.44 -6.94 -3.66
C SER A 174 -19.66 -6.88 -2.15
N ASN A 175 -18.69 -7.37 -1.37
CA ASN A 175 -18.63 -7.11 0.07
C ASN A 175 -17.59 -6.03 0.42
N PHE A 176 -16.49 -5.88 -0.33
CA PHE A 176 -15.50 -4.82 -0.09
C PHE A 176 -15.41 -3.79 -1.23
N GLU A 177 -14.75 -2.67 -0.96
CA GLU A 177 -14.61 -1.53 -1.87
C GLU A 177 -13.25 -0.85 -1.68
N PHE A 178 -12.58 -0.48 -2.77
CA PHE A 178 -11.28 0.19 -2.77
C PHE A 178 -11.20 1.21 -3.90
N TYR A 179 -10.63 2.39 -3.64
CA TYR A 179 -10.51 3.48 -4.61
C TYR A 179 -9.06 3.60 -5.11
N ASN A 180 -8.85 3.28 -6.39
CA ASN A 180 -7.55 3.32 -7.04
C ASN A 180 -7.15 4.77 -7.39
N LEU A 181 -6.58 5.48 -6.41
CA LEU A 181 -5.97 6.81 -6.57
C LEU A 181 -4.76 6.77 -7.52
N GLU A 182 -4.52 7.86 -8.25
CA GLU A 182 -3.35 7.98 -9.12
C GLU A 182 -2.08 8.35 -8.33
N ASP A 183 -0.97 7.67 -8.62
CA ASP A 183 0.36 8.05 -8.14
C ASP A 183 0.76 9.41 -8.72
N ARG A 184 1.22 10.33 -7.86
CA ARG A 184 1.58 11.71 -8.24
C ARG A 184 2.88 11.74 -9.06
N THR A 185 2.79 11.47 -10.35
CA THR A 185 3.92 11.61 -11.27
C THR A 185 4.39 13.06 -11.35
N ARG A 186 5.71 13.29 -11.20
CA ARG A 186 6.35 14.55 -11.62
C ARG A 186 5.89 14.93 -13.02
N ALA A 187 5.59 16.21 -13.22
CA ALA A 187 5.57 16.79 -14.56
C ALA A 187 7.02 16.74 -15.09
N ALA A 188 7.28 15.81 -16.00
CA ALA A 188 8.53 15.78 -16.75
C ALA A 188 8.43 16.86 -17.83
N ASP A 189 9.03 18.01 -17.55
CA ASP A 189 9.08 19.15 -18.47
C ASP A 189 10.17 18.95 -19.53
N ASP A 190 9.95 17.96 -20.41
CA ASP A 190 10.65 17.82 -21.69
C ASP A 190 9.78 17.07 -22.72
N GLY A 191 9.89 17.46 -23.99
CA GLY A 191 8.96 17.16 -25.08
C GLY A 191 9.06 15.76 -25.70
N SER A 192 9.52 14.73 -24.98
CA SER A 192 9.56 13.36 -25.51
C SER A 192 9.06 12.28 -24.53
N PRO A 193 7.97 11.56 -24.84
CA PRO A 193 7.43 10.52 -23.96
C PRO A 193 8.13 9.17 -24.16
N ASP A 194 9.45 9.11 -23.96
CA ASP A 194 10.17 7.83 -24.06
C ASP A 194 9.76 6.87 -22.93
N ARG A 195 8.96 5.86 -23.30
CA ARG A 195 8.50 4.76 -22.44
C ARG A 195 9.65 3.86 -21.95
N ARG A 196 10.90 4.13 -22.33
CA ARG A 196 12.13 3.47 -21.84
C ARG A 196 12.77 4.18 -20.65
N SER A 197 12.36 5.41 -20.30
CA SER A 197 12.87 6.11 -19.10
C SER A 197 12.56 5.33 -17.81
N ALA A 198 13.41 5.51 -16.79
CA ALA A 198 13.18 4.91 -15.47
C ALA A 198 11.90 5.45 -14.83
N ASP A 199 11.55 6.72 -15.07
CA ASP A 199 10.41 7.43 -14.48
C ASP A 199 9.05 6.81 -14.86
N TYR A 200 8.98 6.14 -16.03
CA TYR A 200 7.78 5.38 -16.42
C TYR A 200 7.51 4.19 -15.48
N SER A 201 8.52 3.64 -14.82
CA SER A 201 8.40 2.42 -13.99
C SER A 201 7.80 2.63 -12.60
N PHE A 202 7.76 3.87 -12.08
CA PHE A 202 7.30 4.14 -10.70
C PHE A 202 5.78 4.38 -10.58
N LYS A 203 5.04 4.39 -11.70
CA LYS A 203 3.63 4.85 -11.80
C LYS A 203 2.55 3.99 -11.12
N LEU A 204 2.93 3.03 -10.28
CA LEU A 204 2.02 2.11 -9.56
C LEU A 204 2.55 1.71 -8.18
N GLN A 205 3.55 2.43 -7.63
CA GLN A 205 4.20 2.04 -6.38
C GLN A 205 3.35 2.37 -5.15
N GLU A 206 2.75 3.56 -5.06
CA GLU A 206 1.90 3.92 -3.92
C GLU A 206 0.62 3.07 -3.91
N VAL A 207 -0.03 2.96 -5.09
CA VAL A 207 -1.17 2.05 -5.32
C VAL A 207 -0.86 0.61 -4.88
N LYS A 208 0.32 0.09 -5.22
CA LYS A 208 0.71 -1.28 -4.87
C LYS A 208 0.82 -1.46 -3.36
N GLU A 209 1.42 -0.51 -2.64
CA GLU A 209 1.63 -0.61 -1.20
C GLU A 209 0.29 -0.52 -0.42
N ASP A 210 -0.54 0.47 -0.74
CA ASP A 210 -1.87 0.64 -0.14
C ASP A 210 -2.78 -0.57 -0.41
N PHE A 211 -2.88 -0.99 -1.68
CA PHE A 211 -3.71 -2.15 -2.04
C PHE A 211 -3.18 -3.47 -1.44
N THR A 212 -1.85 -3.61 -1.25
CA THR A 212 -1.26 -4.78 -0.55
C THR A 212 -1.74 -4.86 0.89
N ARG A 213 -1.66 -3.75 1.64
CA ARG A 213 -2.14 -3.68 3.03
C ARG A 213 -3.64 -3.96 3.10
N PHE A 214 -4.42 -3.34 2.22
CA PHE A 214 -5.87 -3.57 2.12
C PHE A 214 -6.21 -5.04 1.91
N VAL A 215 -5.64 -5.73 0.90
CA VAL A 215 -6.01 -7.14 0.64
C VAL A 215 -5.55 -8.09 1.74
N GLN A 216 -4.42 -7.82 2.40
CA GLN A 216 -3.98 -8.59 3.57
C GLN A 216 -4.96 -8.40 4.75
N PHE A 217 -5.36 -7.15 5.03
CA PHE A 217 -6.32 -6.83 6.06
C PHE A 217 -7.69 -7.49 5.83
N ILE A 218 -8.29 -7.36 4.64
CA ILE A 218 -9.64 -7.92 4.38
C ILE A 218 -9.68 -9.45 4.23
N THR A 219 -8.54 -10.11 4.02
CA THR A 219 -8.45 -11.59 3.96
C THR A 219 -8.08 -12.23 5.28
N GLY A 220 -7.66 -11.45 6.28
CA GLY A 220 -7.13 -11.99 7.54
C GLY A 220 -5.78 -12.69 7.38
N LEU A 221 -5.07 -12.44 6.27
CA LEU A 221 -3.78 -13.07 5.96
C LEU A 221 -2.65 -12.35 6.72
N ASP A 222 -2.74 -12.51 8.03
CA ASP A 222 -1.82 -12.15 9.10
C ASP A 222 -1.42 -10.67 9.25
N VAL A 223 -2.35 -9.89 9.81
CA VAL A 223 -2.03 -8.80 10.76
C VAL A 223 -2.02 -9.33 12.22
N ASN A 224 -2.18 -10.65 12.43
CA ASN A 224 -2.25 -11.26 13.75
C ASN A 224 -0.85 -11.34 14.39
N TYR A 225 -0.56 -10.46 15.35
CA TYR A 225 -0.40 -10.78 16.79
C TYR A 225 0.29 -12.10 17.21
N SER A 226 1.11 -12.72 16.37
CA SER A 226 2.03 -13.80 16.72
C SER A 226 3.46 -13.37 16.40
N SER A 227 4.31 -13.41 17.44
CA SER A 227 5.61 -12.73 17.55
C SER A 227 5.63 -11.28 17.08
N TYR A 228 5.50 -10.33 18.01
CA TYR A 228 6.18 -9.05 17.84
C TYR A 228 7.70 -9.32 17.84
N ASP A 229 8.40 -8.84 16.82
CA ASP A 229 9.81 -9.09 16.61
C ASP A 229 10.68 -8.02 17.27
N SER A 230 10.10 -6.84 17.49
CA SER A 230 10.56 -5.83 18.45
C SER A 230 9.37 -4.99 18.91
N PRO A 231 8.94 -5.05 20.19
CA PRO A 231 7.79 -4.27 20.68
C PRO A 231 8.04 -2.75 20.69
N PHE A 232 9.27 -2.33 20.39
CA PHE A 232 9.61 -0.94 20.13
C PHE A 232 9.12 -0.46 18.74
N VAL A 233 8.84 -1.35 17.79
CA VAL A 233 8.35 -1.00 16.43
C VAL A 233 6.90 -0.55 16.48
N LEU A 234 6.65 0.70 16.04
CA LEU A 234 5.35 1.37 16.14
C LEU A 234 4.22 0.72 15.34
N LEU A 235 4.57 -0.02 14.30
CA LEU A 235 3.66 -0.59 13.32
C LEU A 235 3.40 -2.08 13.58
N GLU A 236 4.28 -2.74 14.33
CA GLU A 236 4.03 -4.08 14.89
C GLU A 236 3.04 -4.01 16.06
N THR A 237 3.13 -2.97 16.91
CA THR A 237 2.24 -2.79 18.08
C THR A 237 1.14 -1.73 17.80
N PRO A 238 -0.14 -2.11 17.64
CA PRO A 238 -1.21 -1.16 17.31
C PRO A 238 -1.50 -0.12 18.42
N PRO A 239 -2.16 1.01 18.09
CA PRO A 239 -2.23 2.19 18.95
C PRO A 239 -2.83 1.98 20.35
N GLU A 240 -3.74 1.03 20.52
CA GLU A 240 -4.37 0.72 21.81
C GLU A 240 -3.48 -0.09 22.77
N PHE A 241 -2.35 -0.61 22.28
CA PHE A 241 -1.32 -1.27 23.09
C PHE A 241 -0.07 -0.39 23.28
N ARG A 242 -0.17 0.92 23.00
CA ARG A 242 0.89 1.93 23.15
C ARG A 242 0.39 3.11 23.99
N SER A 243 1.26 3.68 24.82
CA SER A 243 0.87 4.75 25.75
C SER A 243 0.82 6.15 25.11
N PHE A 244 -0.20 6.90 25.49
CA PHE A 244 -0.54 8.27 25.06
C PHE A 244 -0.74 8.40 23.54
N THR A 245 -1.38 7.44 22.87
CA THR A 245 -1.60 7.52 21.41
C THR A 245 -2.68 8.52 21.01
N HIS A 246 -2.51 9.16 19.86
CA HIS A 246 -3.39 10.23 19.37
C HIS A 246 -4.05 9.87 18.03
N ALA A 247 -5.31 10.27 17.83
CA ALA A 247 -6.01 10.18 16.54
C ALA A 247 -6.27 11.59 15.99
N ILE A 248 -5.75 11.92 14.79
CA ILE A 248 -6.01 13.22 14.15
C ILE A 248 -7.47 13.25 13.68
N PHE A 249 -8.28 14.16 14.20
CA PHE A 249 -9.69 14.28 13.85
C PHE A 249 -9.91 15.21 12.65
N VAL A 250 -10.44 14.65 11.55
CA VAL A 250 -10.69 15.31 10.27
C VAL A 250 -12.16 15.11 9.88
N ARG A 251 -12.90 16.18 9.55
CA ARG A 251 -14.28 16.04 9.06
C ARG A 251 -14.33 15.75 7.57
N SER A 252 -15.34 15.00 7.12
CA SER A 252 -15.55 14.72 5.70
C SER A 252 -15.84 16.00 4.91
N SER A 253 -16.43 17.00 5.57
CA SER A 253 -16.63 18.36 5.05
C SER A 253 -15.34 19.15 4.86
N ASP A 254 -14.39 19.12 5.80
CA ASP A 254 -13.07 19.76 5.69
C ASP A 254 -12.34 19.28 4.41
N LEU A 255 -12.37 17.97 4.17
CA LEU A 255 -11.80 17.32 2.98
C LEU A 255 -12.54 17.62 1.67
N ILE A 256 -13.82 17.99 1.73
CA ILE A 256 -14.59 18.46 0.54
C ILE A 256 -14.29 19.93 0.25
N ALA A 257 -13.96 20.72 1.28
CA ALA A 257 -13.61 22.13 1.17
C ALA A 257 -12.13 22.38 0.80
N ASP A 258 -11.33 21.32 0.63
CA ASP A 258 -9.87 21.36 0.42
C ASP A 258 -9.12 22.11 1.54
N SER A 259 -9.67 22.11 2.77
CA SER A 259 -9.14 22.87 3.90
C SER A 259 -8.12 22.09 4.74
N VAL A 260 -7.63 20.96 4.22
CA VAL A 260 -6.76 20.00 4.91
C VAL A 260 -5.50 19.73 4.08
N SER A 261 -4.34 20.22 4.52
CA SER A 261 -3.06 19.83 3.92
C SER A 261 -2.69 18.40 4.33
N LEU A 262 -3.14 17.43 3.53
CA LEU A 262 -2.83 16.00 3.71
C LEU A 262 -1.32 15.71 3.79
N ALA A 263 -0.52 16.52 3.09
CA ALA A 263 0.94 16.48 3.09
C ALA A 263 1.56 16.71 4.47
N ASP A 264 0.93 17.58 5.28
CA ASP A 264 1.44 18.02 6.57
C ASP A 264 0.87 17.20 7.75
N LEU A 265 -0.01 16.22 7.48
CA LEU A 265 -0.49 15.27 8.50
C LEU A 265 0.56 14.18 8.83
N GLU A 266 1.67 14.10 8.09
CA GLU A 266 2.77 13.18 8.36
C GLU A 266 3.34 13.41 9.79
N SER A 267 3.20 12.40 10.65
CA SER A 267 3.57 12.39 12.09
C SER A 267 2.65 13.13 13.08
N GLY A 268 1.55 13.74 12.63
CA GLY A 268 0.62 14.45 13.52
C GLY A 268 -0.11 13.55 14.55
N GLY A 269 -0.08 12.22 14.39
CA GLY A 269 -0.75 11.26 15.27
C GLY A 269 -0.41 9.79 14.97
N ASP A 270 -1.02 8.90 15.75
CA ASP A 270 -0.87 7.43 15.71
C ASP A 270 -1.98 6.74 14.90
N ALA A 271 -3.07 7.47 14.63
CA ALA A 271 -4.21 7.11 13.78
C ALA A 271 -4.80 8.40 13.16
N ILE A 272 -5.69 8.28 12.18
CA ILE A 272 -6.58 9.38 11.73
C ILE A 272 -8.03 8.97 11.93
N GLU A 273 -8.83 9.85 12.51
CA GLU A 273 -10.27 9.75 12.57
C GLU A 273 -10.92 10.58 11.46
N LEU A 274 -11.52 9.89 10.48
CA LEU A 274 -12.42 10.49 9.50
C LEU A 274 -13.84 10.52 10.09
N CYS A 275 -14.30 11.70 10.45
CA CYS A 275 -15.66 11.91 10.91
C CYS A 275 -16.58 12.22 9.72
N VAL A 276 -17.48 11.29 9.40
CA VAL A 276 -18.48 11.46 8.32
C VAL A 276 -19.63 12.31 8.84
N ASP A 277 -19.63 13.57 8.43
CA ASP A 277 -20.56 14.62 8.83
C ASP A 277 -21.49 15.09 7.70
N ARG A 278 -21.38 14.47 6.51
CA ARG A 278 -22.26 14.66 5.36
C ARG A 278 -22.52 13.32 4.67
N TRP A 279 -23.77 13.06 4.28
CA TRP A 279 -24.13 11.85 3.53
C TRP A 279 -25.20 12.14 2.46
N GLY A 280 -25.18 11.36 1.37
CA GLY A 280 -26.01 11.56 0.19
C GLY A 280 -25.64 10.57 -0.93
N PRO A 281 -26.31 10.63 -2.10
CA PRO A 281 -26.17 9.61 -3.16
C PRO A 281 -24.74 9.34 -3.62
N ASP A 282 -23.95 10.40 -3.81
CA ASP A 282 -22.55 10.29 -4.26
C ASP A 282 -21.54 10.14 -3.12
N MET A 283 -21.96 10.33 -1.86
CA MET A 283 -21.03 10.39 -0.72
C MET A 283 -20.32 9.06 -0.47
N ALA A 284 -20.91 7.92 -0.80
CA ALA A 284 -20.21 6.64 -0.76
C ALA A 284 -18.98 6.60 -1.68
N ALA A 285 -19.02 7.21 -2.87
CA ALA A 285 -17.85 7.28 -3.74
C ALA A 285 -16.81 8.29 -3.22
N ILE A 286 -17.27 9.40 -2.62
CA ILE A 286 -16.42 10.43 -2.02
C ILE A 286 -15.70 9.89 -0.78
N THR A 287 -16.39 9.20 0.14
CA THR A 287 -15.79 8.57 1.32
C THR A 287 -14.83 7.45 0.95
N SER A 288 -15.14 6.62 -0.07
CA SER A 288 -14.18 5.67 -0.66
C SER A 288 -12.87 6.33 -1.09
N LYS A 289 -12.96 7.51 -1.73
CA LYS A 289 -11.79 8.30 -2.11
C LYS A 289 -11.07 8.87 -0.88
N GLN A 290 -11.78 9.54 0.03
CA GLN A 290 -11.23 10.17 1.23
C GLN A 290 -10.46 9.19 2.13
N VAL A 291 -11.00 7.99 2.39
CA VAL A 291 -10.28 6.96 3.19
C VAL A 291 -9.00 6.51 2.48
N SER A 292 -8.99 6.42 1.15
CA SER A 292 -7.81 6.07 0.36
C SER A 292 -6.78 7.22 0.34
N ASP A 293 -7.23 8.48 0.27
CA ASP A 293 -6.36 9.67 0.35
C ASP A 293 -5.68 9.75 1.72
N LEU A 294 -6.43 9.53 2.81
CA LEU A 294 -5.90 9.48 4.17
C LEU A 294 -4.92 8.32 4.38
N ARG A 295 -5.25 7.11 3.90
CA ARG A 295 -4.34 5.94 3.94
C ARG A 295 -3.01 6.22 3.25
N ARG A 296 -3.04 6.78 2.03
CA ARG A 296 -1.84 7.07 1.23
C ARG A 296 -0.93 8.14 1.85
N ASN A 297 -1.51 9.21 2.39
CA ASN A 297 -0.75 10.34 2.93
C ASN A 297 -0.33 10.11 4.39
N ALA A 298 -1.28 9.84 5.29
CA ALA A 298 -1.00 9.75 6.72
C ALA A 298 -0.33 8.43 7.14
N ARG A 299 -0.63 7.33 6.41
CA ARG A 299 0.03 6.02 6.56
C ARG A 299 -0.05 5.50 7.99
N VAL A 300 -1.22 5.63 8.60
CA VAL A 300 -1.58 5.17 9.95
C VAL A 300 -2.99 4.57 9.88
N PRO A 301 -3.41 3.75 10.87
CA PRO A 301 -4.77 3.21 10.91
C PRO A 301 -5.86 4.29 10.80
N VAL A 302 -6.91 3.98 10.04
CA VAL A 302 -8.10 4.83 9.92
C VAL A 302 -9.14 4.39 10.95
N VAL A 303 -9.59 5.36 11.73
CA VAL A 303 -10.82 5.32 12.50
C VAL A 303 -11.90 5.99 11.66
N LEU A 304 -13.04 5.35 11.44
CA LEU A 304 -14.21 6.00 10.84
C LEU A 304 -15.27 6.24 11.91
N SER A 305 -15.76 7.47 12.02
CA SER A 305 -16.86 7.85 12.90
C SER A 305 -17.91 8.64 12.13
N VAL A 306 -19.04 8.94 12.77
CA VAL A 306 -20.17 9.64 12.16
C VAL A 306 -20.67 10.72 13.11
N ASP A 307 -20.83 11.94 12.62
CA ASP A 307 -21.50 13.02 13.36
C ASP A 307 -22.85 13.26 12.70
N THR A 308 -23.93 12.91 13.41
CA THR A 308 -25.31 13.13 12.96
C THR A 308 -25.83 14.52 13.34
N SER A 309 -25.14 15.24 14.24
CA SER A 309 -25.59 16.51 14.81
C SER A 309 -25.32 17.73 13.92
N SER A 310 -24.21 17.71 13.17
CA SER A 310 -23.82 18.75 12.22
C SER A 310 -24.47 18.59 10.83
N THR A 311 -25.49 17.74 10.69
CA THR A 311 -25.94 17.27 9.38
C THR A 311 -27.10 18.07 8.80
N GLY A 312 -27.02 18.38 7.50
CA GLY A 312 -28.15 18.81 6.68
C GLY A 312 -29.08 17.65 6.26
N ILE A 313 -29.25 16.61 7.09
CA ILE A 313 -30.12 15.47 6.78
C ILE A 313 -31.57 15.82 7.13
N ASN A 314 -32.51 15.37 6.30
CA ASN A 314 -33.92 15.78 6.32
C ASN A 314 -34.69 15.36 7.59
N SER A 315 -34.68 16.24 8.59
CA SER A 315 -35.82 16.65 9.44
C SER A 315 -36.69 15.58 10.11
N SER A 316 -36.24 14.32 10.18
CA SER A 316 -36.97 13.21 10.77
C SER A 316 -36.01 12.17 11.34
N GLU A 317 -36.22 11.81 12.61
CA GLU A 317 -35.33 10.93 13.39
C GLU A 317 -35.13 9.56 12.72
N THR A 318 -36.17 9.04 12.07
CA THR A 318 -36.16 7.74 11.36
C THR A 318 -35.40 7.78 10.03
N ALA A 319 -35.17 8.96 9.44
CA ALA A 319 -34.26 9.10 8.30
C ALA A 319 -32.80 9.12 8.78
N ASN A 320 -32.51 9.87 9.85
CA ASN A 320 -31.17 9.99 10.42
C ASN A 320 -30.60 8.63 10.84
N SER A 321 -31.36 7.83 11.60
CA SER A 321 -30.94 6.48 12.01
C SER A 321 -30.93 5.47 10.84
N ARG A 322 -31.47 5.77 9.65
CA ARG A 322 -31.20 4.95 8.44
C ARG A 322 -29.82 5.30 7.88
N THR A 323 -29.62 6.58 7.57
CA THR A 323 -28.36 7.12 7.05
C THR A 323 -27.15 6.75 7.91
N TYR A 324 -27.28 6.80 9.24
CA TYR A 324 -26.22 6.41 10.16
C TYR A 324 -25.67 4.99 9.89
N PHE A 325 -26.54 3.99 9.75
CA PHE A 325 -26.09 2.61 9.48
C PHE A 325 -25.65 2.39 8.03
N ASP A 326 -26.15 3.18 7.06
CA ASP A 326 -25.62 3.16 5.68
C ASP A 326 -24.13 3.59 5.66
N VAL A 327 -23.75 4.57 6.49
CA VAL A 327 -22.35 4.97 6.70
C VAL A 327 -21.54 3.87 7.38
N LEU A 328 -22.07 3.23 8.43
CA LEU A 328 -21.37 2.13 9.13
C LEU A 328 -21.11 0.93 8.22
N GLU A 329 -22.11 0.46 7.47
CA GLU A 329 -21.93 -0.62 6.49
C GLU A 329 -20.95 -0.22 5.38
N HIS A 330 -20.94 1.05 4.96
CA HIS A 330 -19.93 1.54 4.02
C HIS A 330 -18.51 1.52 4.62
N GLY A 331 -18.32 1.93 5.88
CA GLY A 331 -17.04 1.79 6.58
C GLY A 331 -16.53 0.35 6.61
N LEU A 332 -17.41 -0.63 6.84
CA LEU A 332 -17.07 -2.05 6.76
C LEU A 332 -16.75 -2.55 5.33
N ARG A 333 -17.26 -1.89 4.27
CA ARG A 333 -16.85 -2.17 2.88
C ARG A 333 -15.45 -1.64 2.57
N LEU A 334 -15.09 -0.48 3.13
CA LEU A 334 -13.75 0.11 3.00
C LEU A 334 -12.69 -0.64 3.83
N GLY A 335 -13.13 -1.53 4.72
CA GLY A 335 -12.26 -2.31 5.59
C GLY A 335 -11.35 -1.42 6.41
N VAL A 336 -11.89 -0.34 7.01
CA VAL A 336 -11.13 0.52 7.94
C VAL A 336 -10.68 -0.28 9.16
N GLU A 337 -9.57 0.14 9.77
CA GLU A 337 -8.99 -0.57 10.90
C GLU A 337 -9.88 -0.46 12.15
N TYR A 338 -10.51 0.71 12.36
CA TYR A 338 -11.48 0.95 13.44
C TYR A 338 -12.77 1.61 12.92
N LEU A 339 -13.90 1.22 13.48
CA LEU A 339 -15.21 1.83 13.23
C LEU A 339 -15.87 2.19 14.55
N VAL A 340 -16.27 3.46 14.71
CA VAL A 340 -16.96 3.96 15.90
C VAL A 340 -18.46 3.76 15.74
N VAL A 341 -19.09 3.15 16.74
CA VAL A 341 -20.55 2.99 16.81
C VAL A 341 -21.12 3.69 18.04
N ASP A 342 -22.26 4.35 17.93
CA ASP A 342 -22.91 5.04 19.05
C ASP A 342 -23.81 4.06 19.82
N LEU A 343 -23.62 3.99 21.13
CA LEU A 343 -24.31 3.05 22.02
C LEU A 343 -25.77 3.45 22.29
N THR A 344 -26.22 4.63 21.84
CA THR A 344 -27.63 5.05 21.93
C THR A 344 -28.51 4.56 20.77
N GLU A 345 -27.91 4.09 19.68
CA GLU A 345 -28.62 3.55 18.51
C GLU A 345 -29.19 2.14 18.74
N ASP A 346 -30.04 1.66 17.83
CA ASP A 346 -30.74 0.39 18.02
C ASP A 346 -29.80 -0.82 18.18
N ARG A 347 -29.86 -1.45 19.36
CA ARG A 347 -29.05 -2.62 19.74
C ARG A 347 -29.16 -3.78 18.75
N SER A 348 -30.30 -4.00 18.11
CA SER A 348 -30.46 -5.13 17.17
C SER A 348 -29.69 -4.90 15.88
N ARG A 349 -29.69 -3.66 15.37
CA ARG A 349 -28.93 -3.23 14.19
C ARG A 349 -27.43 -3.09 14.50
N LEU A 350 -27.06 -2.63 15.69
CA LEU A 350 -25.67 -2.63 16.17
C LEU A 350 -25.10 -4.06 16.24
N ALA A 351 -25.87 -5.03 16.75
CA ALA A 351 -25.52 -6.45 16.72
C ALA A 351 -25.52 -7.09 15.31
N GLY A 352 -25.97 -6.35 14.28
CA GLY A 352 -25.70 -6.61 12.88
C GLY A 352 -24.29 -6.15 12.51
N ILE A 353 -23.99 -4.85 12.65
CA ILE A 353 -22.68 -4.24 12.36
C ILE A 353 -21.52 -4.98 13.03
N ILE A 354 -21.63 -5.26 14.34
CA ILE A 354 -20.57 -5.93 15.13
C ILE A 354 -20.31 -7.36 14.62
N ARG A 355 -21.35 -8.07 14.19
CA ARG A 355 -21.26 -9.42 13.59
C ARG A 355 -20.70 -9.37 12.16
N GLY A 356 -21.06 -8.32 11.43
CA GLY A 356 -20.58 -8.05 10.08
C GLY A 356 -19.13 -7.59 10.03
N ARG A 357 -18.51 -7.14 11.13
CA ARG A 357 -17.25 -6.37 11.13
C ARG A 357 -16.04 -6.99 10.43
N GLY A 358 -15.94 -8.33 10.38
CA GLY A 358 -14.73 -9.02 9.91
C GLY A 358 -13.51 -8.64 10.76
N ASN A 359 -12.49 -8.06 10.13
CA ASN A 359 -11.26 -7.66 10.81
C ASN A 359 -11.25 -6.21 11.34
N THR A 360 -12.24 -5.39 10.98
CA THR A 360 -12.43 -4.05 11.58
C THR A 360 -12.73 -4.18 13.07
N LYS A 361 -12.09 -3.34 13.90
CA LYS A 361 -12.33 -3.26 15.35
C LYS A 361 -13.44 -2.25 15.64
N ILE A 362 -14.45 -2.64 16.40
CA ILE A 362 -15.55 -1.75 16.80
C ILE A 362 -15.18 -0.99 18.08
N ILE A 363 -15.32 0.33 18.03
CA ILE A 363 -15.22 1.22 19.20
C ILE A 363 -16.65 1.60 19.61
N GLY A 364 -17.13 1.08 20.75
CA GLY A 364 -18.44 1.44 21.30
C GLY A 364 -18.38 2.79 21.99
N GLN A 365 -19.07 3.80 21.47
CA GLN A 365 -19.01 5.19 21.93
C GLN A 365 -20.26 5.64 22.69
N GLN A 366 -20.05 6.42 23.76
CA GLN A 366 -21.07 7.31 24.33
C GLN A 366 -20.52 8.73 24.47
N VAL A 367 -21.31 9.74 24.09
CA VAL A 367 -21.00 11.15 24.38
C VAL A 367 -22.03 11.72 25.36
N PHE A 368 -21.58 12.12 26.55
CA PHE A 368 -22.39 12.72 27.61
C PHE A 368 -22.47 14.24 27.43
N LYS A 369 -23.67 14.73 27.10
CA LYS A 369 -24.01 16.18 27.11
C LYS A 369 -24.12 16.69 28.56
N PRO A 370 -24.01 18.02 28.81
CA PRO A 370 -24.11 18.60 30.16
C PRO A 370 -25.39 18.28 30.94
N SER A 371 -26.49 17.97 30.23
CA SER A 371 -27.77 17.56 30.79
C SER A 371 -27.90 16.07 31.11
N SER A 372 -26.84 15.26 30.91
CA SER A 372 -26.89 13.82 31.18
C SER A 372 -26.92 13.53 32.69
N PRO A 373 -27.85 12.68 33.17
CA PRO A 373 -27.91 12.28 34.58
C PRO A 373 -26.82 11.27 34.97
N ILE A 374 -26.07 10.73 33.99
CA ILE A 374 -24.95 9.83 34.23
C ILE A 374 -23.69 10.66 34.44
N THR A 375 -23.00 10.47 35.57
CA THR A 375 -21.74 11.11 35.94
C THR A 375 -20.61 10.07 36.01
N TRP A 376 -19.34 10.49 35.98
CA TRP A 376 -18.18 9.57 35.96
C TRP A 376 -18.07 8.67 37.19
N ASP A 377 -18.52 9.20 38.33
CA ASP A 377 -18.61 8.53 39.64
C ASP A 377 -19.84 7.61 39.77
N SER A 378 -20.78 7.63 38.82
CA SER A 378 -21.99 6.80 38.89
C SER A 378 -21.78 5.42 38.27
N GLU A 379 -22.45 4.41 38.84
CA GLU A 379 -22.47 3.05 38.27
C GLU A 379 -23.13 2.99 36.87
N GLY A 380 -23.79 4.06 36.41
CA GLY A 380 -24.27 4.19 35.03
C GLY A 380 -23.13 4.23 34.00
N CYS A 381 -21.99 4.86 34.34
CA CYS A 381 -20.79 4.83 33.47
C CYS A 381 -20.17 3.43 33.40
N VAL A 382 -20.17 2.67 34.51
CA VAL A 382 -19.66 1.29 34.56
C VAL A 382 -20.60 0.32 33.83
N ALA A 383 -21.92 0.49 34.00
CA ALA A 383 -22.92 -0.30 33.29
C ALA A 383 -22.82 -0.13 31.75
N LEU A 384 -22.61 1.10 31.27
CA LEU A 384 -22.39 1.37 29.83
C LEU A 384 -21.09 0.75 29.29
N TYR A 385 -20.03 0.70 30.09
CA TYR A 385 -18.79 0.01 29.72
C TYR A 385 -19.03 -1.50 29.54
N HIS A 386 -19.67 -2.15 30.52
CA HIS A 386 -20.02 -3.58 30.42
C HIS A 386 -21.08 -3.88 29.35
N GLU A 387 -21.95 -2.93 29.00
CA GLU A 387 -22.87 -3.06 27.87
C GLU A 387 -22.13 -3.08 26.52
N ALA A 388 -21.14 -2.20 26.33
CA ALA A 388 -20.32 -2.17 25.12
C ALA A 388 -19.46 -3.44 24.98
N GLU A 389 -18.89 -3.91 26.09
CA GLU A 389 -18.18 -5.19 26.21
C GLU A 389 -19.09 -6.38 25.86
N THR A 390 -20.27 -6.49 26.50
CA THR A 390 -21.24 -7.59 26.29
C THR A 390 -21.80 -7.58 24.86
N SER A 391 -21.95 -6.39 24.27
CA SER A 391 -22.32 -6.21 22.86
C SER A 391 -21.24 -6.67 21.87
N GLY A 392 -20.00 -6.94 22.33
CA GLY A 392 -18.89 -7.40 21.51
C GLY A 392 -18.08 -6.28 20.84
N CYS A 393 -18.00 -5.10 21.44
CA CYS A 393 -17.04 -4.06 21.03
C CYS A 393 -15.60 -4.49 21.35
N GLN A 394 -14.62 -4.02 20.57
CA GLN A 394 -13.20 -4.30 20.81
C GLN A 394 -12.54 -3.21 21.66
N LEU A 395 -13.09 -1.99 21.66
CA LEU A 395 -12.70 -0.86 22.50
C LEU A 395 -13.97 -0.13 22.97
N VAL A 396 -13.87 0.66 24.04
CA VAL A 396 -14.98 1.52 24.52
C VAL A 396 -14.51 2.98 24.60
N ARG A 397 -15.28 3.91 24.05
CA ARG A 397 -14.99 5.36 24.04
C ARG A 397 -16.07 6.16 24.76
N LEU A 398 -15.80 6.55 26.00
CA LEU A 398 -16.71 7.38 26.80
C LEU A 398 -16.19 8.83 26.81
N LEU A 399 -17.00 9.76 26.34
CA LEU A 399 -16.65 11.19 26.25
C LEU A 399 -17.68 12.04 27.01
N ARG A 400 -17.27 13.15 27.63
CA ARG A 400 -18.19 14.08 28.34
C ARG A 400 -17.85 15.53 28.03
N ILE A 401 -18.82 16.37 27.70
CA ILE A 401 -18.60 17.83 27.61
C ILE A 401 -18.32 18.34 29.04
N ALA A 402 -17.11 18.87 29.28
CA ALA A 402 -16.70 19.34 30.59
C ALA A 402 -17.48 20.60 31.01
N THR A 403 -18.13 20.54 32.16
CA THR A 403 -18.89 21.67 32.74
C THR A 403 -18.08 22.43 33.78
N LYS A 404 -17.15 21.75 34.44
CA LYS A 404 -16.31 22.23 35.52
C LYS A 404 -14.92 21.56 35.45
N ARG A 405 -13.93 22.04 36.22
CA ARG A 405 -12.57 21.49 36.11
C ARG A 405 -12.43 20.12 36.81
N GLU A 406 -13.27 19.88 37.79
CA GLU A 406 -13.31 18.68 38.64
C GLU A 406 -13.74 17.44 37.84
N ASP A 407 -14.46 17.62 36.73
CA ASP A 407 -14.80 16.57 35.76
C ASP A 407 -13.55 15.83 35.24
N ASN A 408 -12.38 16.49 35.22
CA ASN A 408 -11.10 15.90 34.83
C ASN A 408 -10.53 14.94 35.88
N ALA A 409 -10.82 15.12 37.17
CA ALA A 409 -10.39 14.20 38.22
C ALA A 409 -11.29 12.95 38.23
N ALA A 410 -12.60 13.14 38.10
CA ALA A 410 -13.57 12.05 38.15
C ALA A 410 -13.40 11.04 36.99
N VAL A 411 -13.01 11.49 35.78
CA VAL A 411 -12.71 10.56 34.67
C VAL A 411 -11.42 9.76 34.89
N ILE A 412 -10.44 10.29 35.62
CA ILE A 412 -9.22 9.55 36.01
C ILE A 412 -9.56 8.48 37.05
N GLU A 413 -10.40 8.81 38.04
CA GLU A 413 -10.89 7.85 39.03
C GLU A 413 -11.71 6.72 38.37
N PHE A 414 -12.62 7.06 37.45
CA PHE A 414 -13.34 6.08 36.63
C PHE A 414 -12.39 5.19 35.81
N SER A 415 -11.38 5.77 35.15
CA SER A 415 -10.41 5.03 34.36
C SER A 415 -9.57 4.07 35.21
N ASN A 416 -9.22 4.47 36.44
CA ASN A 416 -8.57 3.60 37.42
C ASN A 416 -9.49 2.47 37.89
N LYS A 417 -10.79 2.74 38.13
CA LYS A 417 -11.80 1.72 38.47
C LYS A 417 -11.87 0.64 37.39
N ILE A 418 -12.00 1.03 36.12
CA ILE A 418 -12.02 0.09 34.98
C ILE A 418 -10.67 -0.64 34.84
N SER A 419 -9.54 0.05 34.99
CA SER A 419 -8.20 -0.57 34.91
C SER A 419 -7.88 -1.52 36.08
N SER A 420 -8.73 -1.56 37.11
CA SER A 420 -8.60 -2.47 38.26
C SER A 420 -9.46 -3.75 38.15
N LEU A 421 -10.26 -3.87 37.07
CA LEU A 421 -11.08 -5.05 36.82
C LEU A 421 -10.20 -6.28 36.48
N ALA A 422 -10.68 -7.46 36.87
CA ALA A 422 -9.91 -8.71 36.81
C ALA A 422 -10.32 -9.57 35.61
N GLY A 423 -9.61 -9.41 34.49
CA GLY A 423 -9.80 -10.17 33.26
C GLY A 423 -9.22 -9.45 32.05
N ASP A 424 -9.33 -10.08 30.87
CA ASP A 424 -9.07 -9.41 29.59
C ASP A 424 -10.31 -8.60 29.20
N HIS A 425 -10.28 -7.28 29.42
CA HIS A 425 -11.39 -6.36 29.15
C HIS A 425 -11.07 -5.42 27.96
N PRO A 426 -12.08 -4.91 27.22
CA PRO A 426 -11.86 -3.99 26.09
C PRO A 426 -11.13 -2.69 26.50
N PRO A 427 -10.07 -2.26 25.80
CA PRO A 427 -9.37 -1.02 26.12
C PRO A 427 -10.28 0.21 26.15
N LEU A 428 -10.11 1.03 27.19
CA LEU A 428 -10.91 2.22 27.47
C LEU A 428 -10.25 3.48 26.92
N ILE A 429 -11.03 4.27 26.19
CA ILE A 429 -10.75 5.66 25.81
C ILE A 429 -11.71 6.53 26.63
N ALA A 430 -11.21 7.32 27.59
CA ALA A 430 -12.06 8.09 28.50
C ALA A 430 -11.47 9.48 28.81
N TYR A 431 -12.15 10.53 28.35
CA TYR A 431 -11.78 11.91 28.63
C TYR A 431 -12.97 12.87 28.48
N ASN A 432 -12.80 14.10 28.97
CA ASN A 432 -13.75 15.17 28.74
C ASN A 432 -13.37 16.02 27.51
N ILE A 433 -14.37 16.54 26.80
CA ILE A 433 -14.25 17.42 25.63
C ILE A 433 -14.63 18.87 25.97
N GLY A 434 -14.39 19.79 25.04
CA GLY A 434 -14.47 21.24 25.27
C GLY A 434 -13.30 21.83 26.06
N ALA A 435 -13.26 23.16 26.17
CA ALA A 435 -12.09 23.92 26.64
C ALA A 435 -11.65 23.62 28.08
N LEU A 436 -12.57 23.15 28.94
CA LEU A 436 -12.32 22.71 30.32
C LEU A 436 -11.87 21.25 30.43
N GLY A 437 -12.14 20.42 29.42
CA GLY A 437 -11.83 18.98 29.42
C GLY A 437 -10.41 18.61 28.97
N ARG A 438 -9.71 19.57 28.37
CA ARG A 438 -8.35 19.41 27.81
C ARG A 438 -7.34 18.79 28.77
N THR A 439 -7.47 18.98 30.08
CA THR A 439 -6.59 18.33 31.08
C THR A 439 -6.73 16.81 31.06
N SER A 440 -7.96 16.27 31.01
CA SER A 440 -8.17 14.83 30.86
C SER A 440 -7.79 14.29 29.47
N GLN A 441 -7.88 15.10 28.41
CA GLN A 441 -7.37 14.71 27.08
C GLN A 441 -5.87 14.42 27.09
N VAL A 442 -5.07 15.27 27.77
CA VAL A 442 -3.62 15.09 27.92
C VAL A 442 -3.27 13.75 28.59
N PHE A 443 -4.06 13.33 29.60
CA PHE A 443 -3.75 12.14 30.40
C PHE A 443 -4.43 10.85 29.93
N ASN A 444 -5.38 10.91 28.99
CA ASN A 444 -5.96 9.71 28.39
C ASN A 444 -4.89 8.89 27.65
N SER A 445 -4.90 7.58 27.87
CA SER A 445 -3.79 6.69 27.53
C SER A 445 -3.78 6.21 26.07
N ILE A 446 -4.93 6.14 25.40
CA ILE A 446 -5.03 5.57 24.05
C ILE A 446 -6.01 6.32 23.15
N LEU A 447 -5.65 6.48 21.87
CA LEU A 447 -6.50 7.05 20.82
C LEU A 447 -7.23 8.35 21.20
N THR A 448 -6.54 9.26 21.91
CA THR A 448 -7.04 10.61 22.22
C THR A 448 -7.26 11.37 20.91
N GLY A 449 -8.49 11.83 20.65
CA GLY A 449 -8.77 12.72 19.52
C GLY A 449 -8.02 14.04 19.66
N VAL A 450 -7.29 14.44 18.61
CA VAL A 450 -6.51 15.70 18.53
C VAL A 450 -6.80 16.43 17.22
N THR A 451 -6.57 17.74 17.20
CA THR A 451 -6.57 18.54 15.95
C THR A 451 -5.15 18.69 15.40
N HIS A 452 -5.01 19.25 14.19
CA HIS A 452 -3.72 19.49 13.56
C HIS A 452 -3.68 20.89 12.90
N PRO A 453 -2.55 21.64 12.94
CA PRO A 453 -2.45 22.96 12.30
C PRO A 453 -2.64 22.95 10.77
N ALA A 454 -2.60 21.77 10.16
CA ALA A 454 -2.88 21.57 8.73
C ALA A 454 -4.39 21.53 8.39
N ILE A 455 -5.28 21.62 9.38
CA ILE A 455 -6.74 21.58 9.23
C ILE A 455 -7.29 22.98 9.51
N THR A 456 -7.82 23.64 8.49
CA THR A 456 -8.47 24.95 8.62
C THR A 456 -9.98 24.77 8.71
N ARG A 457 -10.58 25.10 9.86
CA ARG A 457 -12.04 25.07 10.04
C ARG A 457 -12.63 26.48 9.98
N SER A 458 -13.79 26.62 9.35
CA SER A 458 -14.53 27.88 9.25
C SER A 458 -15.44 28.15 10.45
N GLU A 459 -15.77 27.10 11.22
CA GLU A 459 -16.70 27.14 12.35
C GLU A 459 -16.12 26.33 13.52
N GLU A 460 -16.34 26.79 14.76
CA GLU A 460 -15.94 26.06 15.97
C GLU A 460 -17.07 25.11 16.42
N ASN A 461 -16.74 23.83 16.62
CA ASN A 461 -17.64 22.85 17.23
C ASN A 461 -17.06 22.41 18.59
N GLU A 462 -17.83 22.52 19.67
CA GLU A 462 -17.40 22.13 21.03
C GLU A 462 -17.09 20.63 21.18
N LEU A 463 -17.61 19.79 20.27
CA LEU A 463 -17.34 18.36 20.24
C LEU A 463 -15.94 18.04 19.67
N ASP A 464 -15.39 18.93 18.85
CA ASP A 464 -14.12 18.69 18.15
C ASP A 464 -12.91 18.84 19.10
N PRO A 465 -11.81 18.10 18.86
CA PRO A 465 -10.58 18.29 19.61
C PRO A 465 -9.99 19.71 19.51
N GLN A 466 -9.56 20.25 20.65
CA GLN A 466 -9.02 21.61 20.80
C GLN A 466 -7.52 21.65 21.17
N ILE A 467 -6.82 20.52 21.11
CA ILE A 467 -5.38 20.41 21.34
C ILE A 467 -4.74 19.59 20.22
N THR A 468 -3.48 19.87 19.89
CA THR A 468 -2.69 19.04 18.97
C THR A 468 -1.97 17.92 19.72
N SER A 469 -1.56 16.87 19.00
CA SER A 469 -0.64 15.84 19.51
C SER A 469 0.62 16.45 20.12
N ARG A 470 1.18 17.50 19.50
CA ARG A 470 2.35 18.24 20.00
C ARG A 470 2.10 18.91 21.35
N ASP A 471 0.91 19.49 21.54
CA ASP A 471 0.57 20.16 22.80
C ASP A 471 0.27 19.15 23.91
N ALA A 472 -0.39 18.03 23.57
CA ALA A 472 -0.62 16.92 24.49
C ALA A 472 0.71 16.29 24.96
N VAL A 473 1.63 15.98 24.05
CA VAL A 473 2.98 15.50 24.40
C VAL A 473 3.71 16.54 25.25
N ARG A 474 3.74 17.82 24.85
CA ARG A 474 4.39 18.88 25.63
C ARG A 474 3.85 18.94 27.06
N ALA A 475 2.53 18.85 27.23
CA ALA A 475 1.88 18.85 28.54
C ALA A 475 2.24 17.61 29.38
N LEU A 476 2.44 16.43 28.77
CA LEU A 476 2.92 15.22 29.47
C LEU A 476 4.35 15.37 30.01
N PHE A 477 5.25 16.04 29.27
CA PHE A 477 6.58 16.39 29.79
C PHE A 477 6.52 17.47 30.89
N GLN A 478 5.67 18.49 30.70
CA GLN A 478 5.51 19.59 31.68
C GLN A 478 4.79 19.18 32.98
N SER A 479 4.11 18.02 32.98
CA SER A 479 3.44 17.43 34.15
C SER A 479 4.22 16.29 34.80
N TYR A 480 5.46 16.03 34.36
CA TYR A 480 6.33 14.96 34.87
C TYR A 480 5.76 13.53 34.69
N MET A 481 4.85 13.33 33.74
CA MET A 481 4.41 11.99 33.31
C MET A 481 5.42 11.30 32.38
N LEU A 482 6.20 12.12 31.65
CA LEU A 482 7.30 11.74 30.76
C LEU A 482 8.53 12.60 31.08
N ASP A 483 9.73 12.04 30.91
CA ASP A 483 10.98 12.64 31.38
C ASP A 483 11.86 13.17 30.24
N PRO A 484 12.53 14.34 30.40
CA PRO A 484 13.59 14.84 29.50
C PRO A 484 14.81 13.90 29.35
N LEU A 485 14.69 12.89 28.49
CA LEU A 485 15.78 11.95 28.16
C LEU A 485 16.85 12.53 27.22
N LYS A 486 18.05 11.97 27.33
CA LYS A 486 19.26 12.30 26.57
C LYS A 486 19.62 11.16 25.60
N PHE A 487 19.79 11.52 24.34
CA PHE A 487 20.18 10.64 23.24
C PHE A 487 21.54 11.05 22.67
N TYR A 488 22.25 10.08 22.10
CA TYR A 488 23.65 10.26 21.69
C TYR A 488 23.98 9.57 20.38
N ILE A 489 24.91 10.12 19.58
CA ILE A 489 25.63 9.35 18.57
C ILE A 489 27.01 8.93 19.08
N SER A 490 27.21 7.62 19.22
CA SER A 490 28.42 7.00 19.76
C SER A 490 29.27 6.38 18.65
N GLY A 491 30.47 6.91 18.44
CA GLY A 491 31.45 6.37 17.52
C GLY A 491 32.78 7.09 17.64
N GLU A 492 33.74 6.70 16.80
CA GLU A 492 35.08 7.30 16.82
C GLU A 492 35.12 8.62 16.01
N ASN A 493 34.62 8.58 14.77
CA ASN A 493 34.53 9.72 13.87
C ASN A 493 33.05 10.14 13.71
N VAL A 494 32.56 11.00 14.60
CA VAL A 494 31.14 11.44 14.67
C VAL A 494 30.92 12.95 14.56
N ALA A 495 31.97 13.76 14.58
CA ALA A 495 31.89 15.23 14.62
C ALA A 495 31.15 15.88 13.43
N TYR A 496 31.05 15.18 12.30
CA TYR A 496 30.38 15.62 11.07
C TYR A 496 28.96 15.04 10.92
N SER A 497 28.45 14.32 11.93
CA SER A 497 27.16 13.65 11.83
C SER A 497 25.99 14.63 11.84
N LEU A 498 25.05 14.39 10.93
CA LEU A 498 23.80 15.14 10.79
C LEU A 498 22.71 14.63 11.74
N SER A 499 22.95 13.52 12.47
CA SER A 499 21.98 12.92 13.39
C SER A 499 21.49 13.88 14.50
N PRO A 500 22.34 14.71 15.14
CA PRO A 500 21.87 15.70 16.10
C PRO A 500 20.89 16.73 15.51
N ALA A 501 21.09 17.17 14.26
CA ALA A 501 20.19 18.15 13.63
C ALA A 501 18.79 17.54 13.42
N MET A 502 18.72 16.40 12.72
CA MET A 502 17.44 15.75 12.39
C MET A 502 16.68 15.27 13.64
N HIS A 503 17.35 14.71 14.65
CA HIS A 503 16.68 14.21 15.85
C HIS A 503 16.19 15.35 16.77
N ASN A 504 16.99 16.40 17.01
CA ASN A 504 16.53 17.51 17.84
C ASN A 504 15.34 18.25 17.20
N ALA A 505 15.34 18.45 15.88
CA ALA A 505 14.19 19.01 15.17
C ALA A 505 12.94 18.12 15.30
N ALA A 506 13.08 16.80 15.15
CA ALA A 506 11.97 15.87 15.32
C ALA A 506 11.43 15.85 16.76
N HIS A 507 12.29 15.86 17.79
CA HIS A 507 11.88 15.97 19.19
C HIS A 507 11.09 17.27 19.44
N GLN A 508 11.58 18.42 18.96
CA GLN A 508 10.90 19.72 19.10
C GLN A 508 9.59 19.80 18.33
N HIS A 509 9.50 19.14 17.15
CA HIS A 509 8.28 19.04 16.37
C HIS A 509 7.22 18.21 17.12
N CYS A 510 7.57 17.03 17.62
CA CYS A 510 6.67 16.18 18.39
C CYS A 510 6.42 16.66 19.84
N GLY A 511 6.97 17.81 20.26
CA GLY A 511 6.72 18.43 21.56
C GLY A 511 7.49 17.81 22.74
N MET A 512 8.51 17.01 22.47
CA MET A 512 9.29 16.28 23.47
C MET A 512 10.34 17.17 24.15
N GLY A 513 10.62 16.92 25.44
CA GLY A 513 11.72 17.54 26.18
C GLY A 513 13.10 16.87 25.94
N HIS A 514 13.27 16.12 24.85
CA HIS A 514 14.46 15.32 24.60
C HIS A 514 15.61 16.11 23.97
N THR A 515 16.83 15.63 24.17
CA THR A 515 18.05 16.17 23.55
C THR A 515 18.84 15.08 22.85
N TYR A 516 19.41 15.37 21.68
CA TYR A 516 20.31 14.46 20.95
C TYR A 516 21.67 15.14 20.74
N THR A 517 22.78 14.49 21.15
CA THR A 517 24.11 15.11 21.17
C THR A 517 25.24 14.18 20.71
N ILE A 518 26.44 14.74 20.50
CA ILE A 518 27.69 14.00 20.35
C ILE A 518 28.38 13.99 21.73
N PRO A 519 28.81 12.85 22.29
CA PRO A 519 29.53 12.82 23.56
C PRO A 519 30.92 13.48 23.48
N ASP A 520 31.37 14.08 24.58
CA ASP A 520 32.68 14.79 24.69
C ASP A 520 33.92 13.90 24.45
N SER A 521 33.75 12.59 24.32
CA SER A 521 34.86 11.64 24.17
C SER A 521 34.51 10.52 23.18
N PRO A 522 35.29 10.33 22.10
CA PRO A 522 35.11 9.24 21.14
C PRO A 522 35.66 7.91 21.70
N SER A 523 35.11 7.44 22.83
CA SER A 523 35.52 6.20 23.50
C SER A 523 34.34 5.29 23.81
N LEU A 524 34.51 3.98 23.56
CA LEU A 524 33.53 2.94 23.92
C LEU A 524 33.20 2.93 25.43
N ALA A 525 34.11 3.42 26.27
CA ALA A 525 33.90 3.58 27.72
C ALA A 525 32.86 4.66 28.08
N VAL A 526 32.47 5.52 27.14
CA VAL A 526 31.34 6.46 27.32
C VAL A 526 30.03 5.70 27.46
N LEU A 527 29.80 4.62 26.71
CA LEU A 527 28.58 3.81 26.86
C LEU A 527 28.43 3.30 28.30
N ASP A 528 29.53 2.84 28.90
CA ASP A 528 29.53 2.37 30.30
C ASP A 528 29.20 3.52 31.28
N ARG A 529 29.47 4.79 30.95
CA ARG A 529 29.00 5.96 31.73
C ARG A 529 27.53 6.27 31.47
N LEU A 530 27.09 6.29 30.20
CA LEU A 530 25.71 6.56 29.82
C LEU A 530 24.73 5.52 30.41
N GLY A 531 25.13 4.25 30.47
CA GLY A 531 24.38 3.19 31.16
C GLY A 531 24.26 3.34 32.68
N ARG A 532 24.75 4.44 33.27
CA ARG A 532 24.53 4.82 34.67
C ARG A 532 23.66 6.08 34.84
N ASP A 533 23.39 6.84 33.78
CA ASP A 533 22.51 8.00 33.83
C ASP A 533 21.04 7.53 33.71
N PRO A 534 20.17 7.77 34.71
CA PRO A 534 18.75 7.40 34.61
C PRO A 534 18.03 8.13 33.46
N HIS A 535 18.55 9.27 32.98
CA HIS A 535 18.01 10.02 31.84
C HIS A 535 18.60 9.59 30.49
N PHE A 536 19.49 8.60 30.43
CA PHE A 536 19.87 8.01 29.15
C PHE A 536 18.62 7.42 28.47
N GLY A 537 18.32 7.88 27.25
CA GLY A 537 17.19 7.41 26.44
C GLY A 537 17.61 6.46 25.33
N GLY A 538 18.84 6.56 24.84
CA GLY A 538 19.37 5.67 23.81
C GLY A 538 20.59 6.24 23.10
N SER A 539 21.21 5.44 22.23
CA SER A 539 22.30 5.93 21.39
C SER A 539 22.34 5.23 20.03
N SER A 540 22.49 6.02 18.96
CA SER A 540 22.92 5.50 17.66
C SER A 540 24.41 5.16 17.74
N VAL A 541 24.83 4.02 17.16
CA VAL A 541 26.20 3.50 17.21
C VAL A 541 26.75 3.42 15.80
N VAL A 542 27.90 4.06 15.57
CA VAL A 542 28.59 4.03 14.27
C VAL A 542 29.93 3.29 14.34
N GLN A 543 30.79 3.49 13.35
CA GLN A 543 32.08 2.81 13.29
C GLN A 543 33.05 3.29 14.39
N PRO A 544 33.94 2.40 14.89
CA PRO A 544 34.06 0.98 14.59
C PRO A 544 33.19 0.05 15.47
N TRP A 545 32.34 0.59 16.35
CA TRP A 545 31.79 -0.16 17.50
C TRP A 545 30.55 -1.03 17.22
N ARG A 546 29.90 -0.92 16.04
CA ARG A 546 28.67 -1.67 15.67
C ARG A 546 28.71 -3.18 15.96
N VAL A 547 29.88 -3.81 15.79
CA VAL A 547 30.09 -5.25 16.09
C VAL A 547 30.60 -5.48 17.53
N GLN A 548 31.35 -4.54 18.09
CA GLN A 548 31.92 -4.65 19.44
C GLN A 548 30.85 -4.53 20.53
N VAL A 549 29.87 -3.64 20.35
CA VAL A 549 28.75 -3.46 21.30
C VAL A 549 27.81 -4.68 21.30
N TYR A 550 27.67 -5.40 20.19
CA TYR A 550 26.76 -6.54 20.06
C TYR A 550 26.96 -7.63 21.14
N GLN A 551 28.17 -7.77 21.67
CA GLN A 551 28.50 -8.71 22.74
C GLN A 551 28.19 -8.19 24.16
N LYS A 552 28.01 -6.87 24.35
CA LYS A 552 27.66 -6.23 25.64
C LYS A 552 26.15 -6.15 25.91
N LEU A 553 25.29 -6.43 24.93
CA LEU A 553 23.84 -6.26 25.03
C LEU A 553 23.19 -7.34 25.89
N ALA A 554 22.17 -6.96 26.68
CA ALA A 554 21.37 -7.87 27.49
C ALA A 554 20.19 -8.47 26.70
N SER A 555 19.70 -7.77 25.68
CA SER A 555 18.68 -8.25 24.74
C SER A 555 18.85 -7.61 23.36
N LYS A 556 18.25 -8.20 22.33
CA LYS A 556 18.42 -7.88 20.90
C LYS A 556 17.12 -8.13 20.15
N SER A 557 16.98 -7.54 18.96
CA SER A 557 15.98 -7.98 17.98
C SER A 557 16.49 -9.18 17.17
N ARG A 558 15.56 -9.95 16.58
CA ARG A 558 15.91 -10.98 15.58
C ARG A 558 16.73 -10.44 14.41
N HIS A 559 16.56 -9.15 14.07
CA HIS A 559 17.27 -8.48 12.99
C HIS A 559 18.73 -8.20 13.39
N ALA A 560 18.95 -7.64 14.58
CA ALA A 560 20.26 -7.43 15.17
C ALA A 560 21.05 -8.75 15.33
N GLU A 561 20.38 -9.86 15.67
CA GLU A 561 20.99 -11.18 15.77
C GLU A 561 21.36 -11.78 14.39
N ALA A 562 20.44 -11.74 13.43
CA ALA A 562 20.70 -12.21 12.07
C ALA A 562 21.81 -11.41 11.36
N ILE A 563 21.86 -10.08 11.56
CA ILE A 563 22.94 -9.20 11.08
C ILE A 563 24.22 -9.39 11.89
N GLY A 564 24.10 -9.73 13.18
CA GLY A 564 25.19 -9.85 14.15
C GLY A 564 25.91 -8.54 14.46
N ALA A 565 25.24 -7.39 14.25
CA ALA A 565 25.77 -6.05 14.48
C ALA A 565 24.62 -5.05 14.70
N ILE A 566 24.82 -4.07 15.59
CA ILE A 566 23.81 -3.06 15.94
C ILE A 566 24.25 -1.67 15.52
N ASN A 567 23.26 -0.80 15.32
CA ASN A 567 23.46 0.64 15.15
C ASN A 567 22.63 1.48 16.14
N THR A 568 21.85 0.84 17.01
CA THR A 568 20.91 1.50 17.93
C THR A 568 20.94 0.78 19.27
N ILE A 569 21.07 1.55 20.36
CA ILE A 569 20.98 1.09 21.75
C ILE A 569 19.76 1.76 22.40
N MET A 570 18.96 0.98 23.12
CA MET A 570 17.92 1.49 24.04
C MET A 570 18.18 0.94 25.47
N PRO A 571 17.91 1.73 26.53
CA PRO A 571 18.05 1.28 27.91
C PRO A 571 16.99 0.24 28.25
N LEU A 572 17.40 -0.84 28.92
CA LEU A 572 16.48 -1.70 29.66
C LEU A 572 16.47 -1.23 31.11
N ARG A 573 15.32 -0.71 31.56
CA ARG A 573 15.10 -0.23 32.93
C ARG A 573 14.55 -1.34 33.82
N GLY A 574 14.45 -1.06 35.11
CA GLY A 574 13.85 -1.99 36.06
C GLY A 574 13.21 -1.35 37.28
N HIS A 575 12.53 -2.19 38.05
CA HIS A 575 11.92 -1.86 39.33
C HIS A 575 12.97 -1.50 40.39
N ALA A 576 12.52 -0.92 41.51
CA ALA A 576 13.39 -0.51 42.62
C ALA A 576 14.18 -1.68 43.24
N ASP A 577 13.65 -2.92 43.18
CA ASP A 577 14.31 -4.14 43.66
C ASP A 577 15.46 -4.62 42.75
N GLY A 578 15.57 -4.11 41.53
CA GLY A 578 16.56 -4.51 40.53
C GLY A 578 16.11 -5.59 39.54
N THR A 579 14.81 -5.94 39.49
CA THR A 579 14.23 -6.74 38.40
C THR A 579 13.98 -5.88 37.15
N MET A 580 14.16 -6.44 35.94
CA MET A 580 13.91 -5.74 34.68
C MET A 580 12.43 -5.84 34.26
N PHE A 581 11.86 -4.76 33.73
CA PHE A 581 10.53 -4.80 33.11
C PHE A 581 10.54 -5.70 31.85
N PRO A 582 9.44 -6.44 31.55
CA PRO A 582 9.27 -7.15 30.27
C PRO A 582 9.37 -6.21 29.06
N LEU A 583 9.80 -6.69 27.90
CA LEU A 583 10.06 -5.83 26.72
C LEU A 583 8.84 -5.01 26.26
N GLN A 584 7.62 -5.52 26.41
CA GLN A 584 6.39 -4.76 26.11
C GLN A 584 6.23 -3.54 27.04
N GLU A 585 6.58 -3.68 28.31
CA GLU A 585 6.54 -2.60 29.30
C GLU A 585 7.73 -1.64 29.17
N GLN A 586 8.91 -2.13 28.75
CA GLN A 586 10.01 -1.25 28.32
C GLN A 586 9.56 -0.34 27.16
N ALA A 587 8.76 -0.88 26.23
CA ALA A 587 8.25 -0.17 25.07
C ALA A 587 7.13 0.86 25.40
N SER A 588 6.35 0.68 26.47
CA SER A 588 5.44 1.72 26.97
C SER A 588 6.17 2.78 27.81
N ARG A 589 7.19 2.37 28.58
CA ARG A 589 7.99 3.24 29.47
C ARG A 589 9.17 3.96 28.81
N ARG A 590 9.38 3.83 27.49
CA ARG A 590 10.63 4.28 26.83
C ARG A 590 10.95 5.77 27.00
N ASN A 591 9.93 6.61 27.22
CA ASN A 591 10.04 8.05 27.47
C ASN A 591 10.04 8.43 28.97
N GLN A 592 10.18 7.46 29.87
CA GLN A 592 10.38 7.68 31.31
C GLN A 592 11.86 7.49 31.66
N ALA A 593 12.35 8.21 32.66
CA ALA A 593 13.67 8.05 33.24
C ALA A 593 13.66 6.91 34.26
N GLY A 594 14.85 6.39 34.60
CA GLY A 594 14.98 5.39 35.66
C GLY A 594 16.21 4.51 35.52
N ARG A 595 16.46 3.71 36.56
CA ARG A 595 17.65 2.86 36.69
C ARG A 595 17.77 1.91 35.50
N VAL A 596 18.81 2.13 34.69
CA VAL A 596 19.23 1.22 33.63
C VAL A 596 19.87 -0.02 34.27
N LEU A 597 19.47 -1.21 33.81
CA LEU A 597 20.00 -2.52 34.24
C LEU A 597 20.70 -3.28 33.11
N GLY A 598 20.38 -2.93 31.85
CA GLY A 598 21.01 -3.50 30.67
C GLY A 598 20.69 -2.68 29.42
N TRP A 599 21.05 -3.21 28.25
CA TRP A 599 20.79 -2.58 26.96
C TRP A 599 20.07 -3.54 26.02
N TYR A 600 19.06 -3.02 25.32
CA TYR A 600 18.48 -3.60 24.12
C TYR A 600 19.24 -3.05 22.91
N GLY A 601 19.56 -3.90 21.92
CA GLY A 601 20.22 -3.47 20.70
C GLY A 601 19.44 -3.82 19.44
N GLU A 602 19.39 -2.85 18.53
CA GLU A 602 18.66 -2.92 17.27
C GLU A 602 19.57 -2.49 16.10
N ASN A 603 19.21 -2.90 14.88
CA ASN A 603 19.82 -2.41 13.66
C ASN A 603 18.74 -1.75 12.78
N THR A 604 18.93 -0.48 12.41
CA THR A 604 18.10 0.24 11.44
C THR A 604 18.79 0.48 10.10
N ASP A 605 20.06 0.08 9.95
CA ASP A 605 20.80 0.20 8.68
C ASP A 605 20.11 -0.62 7.59
N TRP A 606 19.69 -1.86 7.91
CA TRP A 606 18.99 -2.72 6.95
C TRP A 606 17.64 -2.12 6.53
N VAL A 607 16.95 -1.42 7.45
CA VAL A 607 15.70 -0.70 7.14
C VAL A 607 15.98 0.44 6.15
N GLY A 608 17.00 1.26 6.40
CA GLY A 608 17.41 2.34 5.50
C GLY A 608 17.81 1.83 4.12
N ILE A 609 18.75 0.89 4.06
CA ILE A 609 19.26 0.26 2.83
C ILE A 609 18.11 -0.34 2.01
N MET A 610 17.26 -1.14 2.64
CA MET A 610 16.14 -1.82 1.99
C MET A 610 15.06 -0.85 1.50
N THR A 611 14.86 0.25 2.23
CA THR A 611 13.99 1.35 1.82
C THR A 611 14.55 2.06 0.59
N CYS A 612 15.82 2.44 0.59
CA CYS A 612 16.51 3.03 -0.57
C CYS A 612 16.52 2.10 -1.79
N ILE A 613 16.64 0.78 -1.62
CA ILE A 613 16.46 -0.19 -2.73
C ILE A 613 15.01 -0.16 -3.23
N THR A 614 14.03 -0.30 -2.34
CA THR A 614 12.60 -0.44 -2.71
C THR A 614 12.07 0.81 -3.43
N ARG A 615 12.59 2.00 -3.13
CA ARG A 615 12.27 3.27 -3.82
C ARG A 615 12.83 3.39 -5.24
N HIS A 616 13.90 2.67 -5.55
CA HIS A 616 14.67 2.83 -6.79
C HIS A 616 14.58 1.63 -7.73
N LEU A 617 13.84 0.59 -7.34
CA LEU A 617 13.58 -0.59 -8.17
C LEU A 617 12.49 -0.34 -9.21
N SER A 618 12.87 -0.37 -10.48
CA SER A 618 11.92 -0.57 -11.56
C SER A 618 11.33 -2.00 -11.53
N PRO A 619 10.06 -2.21 -11.93
CA PRO A 619 9.48 -3.54 -12.13
C PRO A 619 10.30 -4.48 -13.04
N ARG A 620 11.15 -3.96 -13.93
CA ARG A 620 12.10 -4.76 -14.73
C ARG A 620 13.20 -5.41 -13.88
N ASN A 621 13.55 -4.81 -12.75
CA ASN A 621 14.54 -5.29 -11.79
C ASN A 621 13.89 -5.85 -10.51
N ALA A 622 12.60 -6.23 -10.56
CA ALA A 622 11.88 -6.83 -9.44
C ALA A 622 12.66 -8.01 -8.83
N ILE A 623 12.85 -7.99 -7.51
CA ILE A 623 13.77 -8.91 -6.84
C ILE A 623 13.17 -10.32 -6.76
N SER A 624 14.02 -11.30 -7.07
CA SER A 624 13.73 -12.73 -6.96
C SER A 624 14.99 -13.48 -6.54
N ALA A 625 14.87 -14.79 -6.31
CA ALA A 625 16.03 -15.65 -6.04
C ALA A 625 17.07 -15.68 -7.19
N LYS A 626 16.70 -15.24 -8.41
CA LYS A 626 17.61 -15.10 -9.56
C LYS A 626 18.35 -13.76 -9.59
N THR A 627 17.83 -12.73 -8.92
CA THR A 627 18.45 -11.41 -8.85
C THR A 627 19.80 -11.50 -8.14
N THR A 628 20.81 -10.84 -8.71
CA THR A 628 22.18 -10.89 -8.18
C THR A 628 22.54 -9.56 -7.50
N GLY A 629 23.00 -9.65 -6.26
CA GLY A 629 23.47 -8.52 -5.46
C GLY A 629 24.99 -8.49 -5.31
N LEU A 630 25.56 -7.30 -5.10
CA LEU A 630 26.97 -7.09 -4.82
C LEU A 630 27.13 -6.12 -3.65
N VAL A 631 27.99 -6.46 -2.69
CA VAL A 631 28.31 -5.64 -1.51
C VAL A 631 29.81 -5.39 -1.46
N ILE A 632 30.20 -4.13 -1.33
CA ILE A 632 31.59 -3.68 -1.28
C ILE A 632 31.92 -3.25 0.15
N GLY A 633 32.88 -3.92 0.77
CA GLY A 633 33.22 -3.79 2.19
C GLY A 633 32.72 -4.97 3.03
N ALA A 634 33.28 -5.13 4.23
CA ALA A 634 32.91 -6.18 5.19
C ALA A 634 32.62 -5.63 6.62
N GLY A 635 32.24 -4.36 6.73
CA GLY A 635 31.87 -3.71 7.99
C GLY A 635 30.42 -3.98 8.42
N GLY A 636 29.97 -3.32 9.50
CA GLY A 636 28.58 -3.44 9.99
C GLY A 636 27.53 -3.11 8.92
N MET A 637 27.76 -2.03 8.15
CA MET A 637 26.90 -1.64 7.02
C MET A 637 26.79 -2.74 5.96
N ALA A 638 27.90 -3.43 5.63
CA ALA A 638 27.91 -4.51 4.65
C ALA A 638 27.07 -5.71 5.11
N ARG A 639 27.10 -6.03 6.41
CA ARG A 639 26.26 -7.10 6.98
C ARG A 639 24.78 -6.73 6.96
N ALA A 640 24.44 -5.48 7.25
CA ALA A 640 23.09 -4.97 7.09
C ALA A 640 22.63 -4.95 5.61
N ALA A 641 23.53 -4.65 4.67
CA ALA A 641 23.26 -4.67 3.23
C ALA A 641 22.96 -6.09 2.70
N ILE A 642 23.77 -7.08 3.10
CA ILE A 642 23.51 -8.49 2.79
C ILE A 642 22.14 -8.90 3.37
N TYR A 643 21.87 -8.56 4.63
CA TYR A 643 20.59 -8.89 5.27
C TYR A 643 19.40 -8.24 4.53
N ALA A 644 19.48 -6.95 4.18
CA ALA A 644 18.48 -6.25 3.38
C ALA A 644 18.23 -6.95 2.02
N MET A 645 19.29 -7.33 1.29
CA MET A 645 19.16 -8.07 0.03
C MET A 645 18.50 -9.45 0.22
N LEU A 646 18.88 -10.21 1.26
CA LEU A 646 18.26 -11.49 1.60
C LEU A 646 16.78 -11.33 1.97
N ARG A 647 16.43 -10.29 2.75
CA ARG A 647 15.05 -9.94 3.14
C ARG A 647 14.20 -9.56 1.93
N LEU A 648 14.77 -8.87 0.94
CA LEU A 648 14.12 -8.55 -0.33
C LEU A 648 13.97 -9.75 -1.29
N GLY A 649 14.47 -10.94 -0.94
CA GLY A 649 14.32 -12.16 -1.73
C GLY A 649 15.50 -12.50 -2.66
N CYS A 650 16.59 -11.73 -2.63
CA CYS A 650 17.82 -12.11 -3.32
C CYS A 650 18.40 -13.39 -2.68
N ARG A 651 18.97 -14.27 -3.50
CA ARG A 651 19.64 -15.51 -3.05
C ARG A 651 21.03 -15.72 -3.67
N LYS A 652 21.51 -14.76 -4.47
CA LYS A 652 22.86 -14.72 -5.05
C LYS A 652 23.52 -13.38 -4.72
N ILE A 653 24.25 -13.32 -3.61
CA ILE A 653 24.94 -12.11 -3.17
C ILE A 653 26.45 -12.33 -3.25
N PHE A 654 27.17 -11.35 -3.80
CA PHE A 654 28.63 -11.34 -3.83
C PHE A 654 29.16 -10.28 -2.85
N ILE A 655 30.27 -10.58 -2.18
CA ILE A 655 30.96 -9.64 -1.29
C ILE A 655 32.43 -9.48 -1.71
N TYR A 656 32.87 -8.24 -1.94
CA TYR A 656 34.27 -7.89 -2.12
C TYR A 656 34.75 -7.03 -0.94
N ASN A 657 35.97 -7.28 -0.43
CA ASN A 657 36.59 -6.44 0.60
C ASN A 657 38.12 -6.47 0.48
N ARG A 658 38.79 -5.33 0.74
CA ARG A 658 40.26 -5.17 0.69
C ARG A 658 41.01 -6.22 1.54
N THR A 659 40.44 -6.62 2.67
CA THR A 659 40.93 -7.73 3.51
C THR A 659 40.04 -8.96 3.31
N LYS A 660 40.54 -9.96 2.56
CA LYS A 660 39.76 -11.14 2.10
C LYS A 660 39.12 -11.91 3.25
N SER A 661 39.86 -12.17 4.33
CA SER A 661 39.39 -12.91 5.51
C SER A 661 38.16 -12.29 6.19
N ARG A 662 37.98 -10.96 6.15
CA ARG A 662 36.76 -10.31 6.68
C ARG A 662 35.54 -10.58 5.79
N ALA A 663 35.70 -10.65 4.46
CA ALA A 663 34.62 -11.04 3.56
C ALA A 663 34.26 -12.52 3.72
N GLU A 664 35.27 -13.38 3.92
CA GLU A 664 35.10 -14.82 4.18
C GLU A 664 34.39 -15.08 5.52
N GLU A 665 34.66 -14.28 6.56
CA GLU A 665 33.94 -14.30 7.83
C GLU A 665 32.46 -13.92 7.66
N VAL A 666 32.19 -12.80 6.96
CA VAL A 666 30.82 -12.33 6.70
C VAL A 666 30.04 -13.32 5.83
N ALA A 667 30.65 -13.88 4.78
CA ALA A 667 30.02 -14.90 3.94
C ALA A 667 29.70 -16.18 4.73
N ARG A 668 30.63 -16.64 5.58
CA ARG A 668 30.42 -17.80 6.46
C ARG A 668 29.27 -17.60 7.45
N HIS A 669 29.16 -16.40 8.05
CA HIS A 669 28.05 -16.02 8.92
C HIS A 669 26.70 -16.17 8.20
N PHE A 670 26.55 -15.53 7.03
CA PHE A 670 25.26 -15.53 6.32
C PHE A 670 24.93 -16.86 5.64
N ASN A 671 25.91 -17.63 5.17
CA ASN A 671 25.66 -18.98 4.65
C ASN A 671 25.25 -19.95 5.76
N SER A 672 25.86 -19.85 6.95
CA SER A 672 25.43 -20.63 8.12
C SER A 672 24.01 -20.27 8.57
N TRP A 673 23.68 -18.96 8.57
CA TRP A 673 22.33 -18.48 8.89
C TRP A 673 21.30 -18.93 7.85
N ALA A 674 21.58 -18.77 6.55
CA ALA A 674 20.66 -19.19 5.49
C ALA A 674 20.47 -20.72 5.43
N SER A 675 21.51 -21.49 5.79
CA SER A 675 21.40 -22.95 5.93
C SER A 675 20.43 -23.33 7.05
N SER A 676 20.49 -22.65 8.20
CA SER A 676 19.62 -22.95 9.35
C SER A 676 18.18 -22.46 9.20
N GLN A 677 17.95 -21.40 8.41
CA GLN A 677 16.62 -20.79 8.23
C GLN A 677 15.89 -21.23 6.95
N VAL A 678 16.60 -21.55 5.88
CA VAL A 678 16.02 -21.71 4.52
C VAL A 678 16.57 -22.94 3.76
N GLY A 679 17.39 -23.79 4.41
CA GLY A 679 17.97 -24.98 3.78
C GLY A 679 18.92 -24.68 2.60
N SER A 680 19.36 -23.43 2.43
CA SER A 680 20.17 -22.98 1.29
C SER A 680 21.64 -22.86 1.71
N ALA A 681 22.50 -23.71 1.14
CA ALA A 681 23.89 -23.88 1.59
C ALA A 681 24.83 -22.70 1.25
N GLU A 682 24.54 -21.94 0.20
CA GLU A 682 25.38 -20.83 -0.26
C GLU A 682 24.52 -19.72 -0.86
N VAL A 683 24.44 -18.58 -0.16
CA VAL A 683 23.74 -17.37 -0.62
C VAL A 683 24.65 -16.14 -0.70
N VAL A 684 25.81 -16.16 -0.03
CA VAL A 684 26.87 -15.16 -0.10
C VAL A 684 28.16 -15.81 -0.60
N ARG A 685 28.77 -15.24 -1.64
CA ARG A 685 30.04 -15.66 -2.25
C ARG A 685 31.10 -14.56 -2.14
N VAL A 686 32.35 -14.95 -1.86
CA VAL A 686 33.46 -14.00 -1.78
C VAL A 686 34.06 -13.74 -3.16
N LEU A 687 34.23 -12.45 -3.47
CA LEU A 687 35.03 -11.98 -4.58
C LEU A 687 36.46 -11.70 -4.07
N HIS A 688 37.45 -12.46 -4.56
CA HIS A 688 38.81 -12.43 -4.03
C HIS A 688 39.75 -11.38 -4.69
N SER A 689 39.33 -10.70 -5.75
CA SER A 689 40.13 -9.69 -6.49
C SER A 689 39.25 -8.71 -7.28
N LEU A 690 39.77 -7.52 -7.64
CA LEU A 690 39.09 -6.62 -8.59
C LEU A 690 39.35 -7.03 -10.05
N GLN A 691 40.47 -7.71 -10.28
CA GLN A 691 40.94 -8.18 -11.59
C GLN A 691 40.33 -9.53 -12.01
N GLN A 692 39.51 -10.17 -11.16
CA GLN A 692 38.84 -11.41 -11.54
C GLN A 692 37.62 -11.14 -12.44
N ASP A 693 37.36 -12.06 -13.37
CA ASP A 693 36.13 -12.09 -14.15
C ASP A 693 34.88 -12.22 -13.27
N TRP A 694 33.73 -11.77 -13.78
CA TRP A 694 32.46 -12.06 -13.13
C TRP A 694 32.14 -13.57 -13.20
N PRO A 695 31.72 -14.24 -12.11
CA PRO A 695 31.46 -15.68 -12.11
C PRO A 695 30.44 -16.11 -13.16
N ALA A 696 30.85 -17.01 -14.06
CA ALA A 696 30.08 -17.41 -15.24
C ALA A 696 28.78 -18.20 -14.96
N ASP A 697 28.49 -18.53 -13.71
CA ASP A 697 27.22 -19.13 -13.24
C ASP A 697 26.27 -18.10 -12.59
N ALA A 698 26.64 -16.81 -12.60
CA ALA A 698 25.86 -15.69 -12.13
C ALA A 698 25.69 -14.63 -13.22
N THR A 699 24.50 -14.06 -13.30
CA THR A 699 24.28 -12.77 -14.00
C THR A 699 25.04 -11.67 -13.27
N GLN A 700 25.42 -10.61 -13.99
CA GLN A 700 25.98 -9.40 -13.39
C GLN A 700 25.01 -8.78 -12.36
N PRO A 701 25.51 -8.05 -11.35
CA PRO A 701 24.68 -7.53 -10.28
C PRO A 701 23.76 -6.42 -10.80
N SER A 702 22.50 -6.42 -10.35
CA SER A 702 21.55 -5.32 -10.55
C SER A 702 21.19 -4.59 -9.24
N LEU A 703 21.80 -5.01 -8.13
CA LEU A 703 21.80 -4.33 -6.83
C LEU A 703 23.25 -4.23 -6.36
N VAL A 704 23.76 -3.03 -6.10
CA VAL A 704 25.12 -2.81 -5.59
C VAL A 704 25.06 -1.92 -4.36
N ALA A 705 25.74 -2.30 -3.28
CA ALA A 705 25.86 -1.50 -2.07
C ALA A 705 27.34 -1.25 -1.73
N SER A 706 27.76 0.02 -1.84
CA SER A 706 29.06 0.47 -1.35
C SER A 706 28.98 0.76 0.15
N CYS A 707 29.75 0.01 0.93
CA CYS A 707 29.77 0.04 2.41
C CYS A 707 31.17 0.39 2.94
N VAL A 708 31.98 1.11 2.14
CA VAL A 708 33.36 1.51 2.45
C VAL A 708 33.46 3.03 2.68
N PRO A 709 34.40 3.52 3.52
CA PRO A 709 34.62 4.96 3.69
C PRO A 709 35.08 5.65 2.40
N ALA A 710 34.46 6.79 2.09
CA ALA A 710 34.89 7.69 1.02
C ALA A 710 35.78 8.84 1.54
N ASP A 711 35.82 9.08 2.86
CA ASP A 711 36.82 9.88 3.56
C ASP A 711 37.90 8.99 4.23
N PRO A 712 39.06 9.54 4.63
CA PRO A 712 40.12 8.78 5.30
C PRO A 712 39.68 8.34 6.70
N ASP A 713 39.97 7.10 7.09
CA ASP A 713 39.72 6.59 8.45
C ASP A 713 41.06 6.36 9.17
N ARG A 714 41.42 7.26 10.09
CA ARG A 714 42.74 7.32 10.73
C ARG A 714 43.87 7.45 9.70
N ASP A 715 44.86 6.55 9.74
CA ASP A 715 45.97 6.45 8.79
C ASP A 715 45.59 5.71 7.49
N GLU A 716 44.36 5.19 7.35
CA GLU A 716 43.94 4.52 6.12
C GLU A 716 43.42 5.55 5.10
N PRO A 717 43.94 5.55 3.85
CA PRO A 717 43.40 6.40 2.79
C PRO A 717 41.97 6.00 2.46
N PRO A 718 41.14 6.94 1.93
CA PRO A 718 39.78 6.65 1.50
C PRO A 718 39.77 5.50 0.50
N ALA A 719 38.71 4.70 0.50
CA ALA A 719 38.69 3.45 -0.26
C ALA A 719 38.79 3.66 -1.78
N ASN A 720 38.46 4.86 -2.26
CA ASN A 720 38.56 5.30 -3.66
C ASN A 720 38.07 4.26 -4.68
N PHE A 721 36.97 3.59 -4.33
CA PHE A 721 36.46 2.45 -5.08
C PHE A 721 35.76 2.90 -6.37
N GLU A 722 36.23 2.36 -7.48
CA GLU A 722 35.49 2.29 -8.74
C GLU A 722 35.21 0.82 -9.07
N MET A 723 34.05 0.53 -9.66
CA MET A 723 33.64 -0.84 -9.95
C MET A 723 34.31 -1.33 -11.24
N PRO A 724 34.91 -2.54 -11.28
CA PRO A 724 35.49 -3.10 -12.50
C PRO A 724 34.47 -3.19 -13.66
N VAL A 725 34.90 -2.81 -14.87
CA VAL A 725 34.02 -2.69 -16.04
C VAL A 725 33.36 -4.03 -16.42
N GLN A 726 34.04 -5.15 -16.18
CA GLN A 726 33.50 -6.49 -16.40
C GLN A 726 32.39 -6.89 -15.39
N TRP A 727 32.22 -6.14 -14.30
CA TRP A 727 31.09 -6.30 -13.37
C TRP A 727 29.90 -5.39 -13.76
N LEU A 728 30.13 -4.31 -14.51
CA LEU A 728 29.12 -3.34 -14.98
C LEU A 728 28.23 -3.85 -16.13
N GLY A 729 28.12 -5.18 -16.31
CA GLY A 729 27.49 -5.83 -17.46
C GLY A 729 25.96 -5.96 -17.43
N SER A 730 25.26 -5.54 -16.37
CA SER A 730 23.80 -5.75 -16.27
C SER A 730 23.02 -5.09 -17.44
N PRO A 731 22.25 -5.87 -18.24
CA PRO A 731 21.51 -5.35 -19.39
C PRO A 731 20.25 -4.56 -18.99
N THR A 732 19.73 -4.77 -17.78
CA THR A 732 18.55 -4.07 -17.24
C THR A 732 18.92 -2.87 -16.36
N GLY A 733 20.20 -2.50 -16.30
CA GLY A 733 20.72 -1.54 -15.32
C GLY A 733 20.59 -2.09 -13.90
N GLY A 734 20.21 -1.24 -12.95
CA GLY A 734 20.08 -1.62 -11.56
C GLY A 734 20.09 -0.43 -10.60
N VAL A 735 20.20 -0.72 -9.31
CA VAL A 735 20.33 0.26 -8.23
C VAL A 735 21.75 0.22 -7.67
N ILE A 736 22.39 1.38 -7.59
CA ILE A 736 23.63 1.61 -6.83
C ILE A 736 23.27 2.39 -5.57
N LEU A 737 23.63 1.83 -4.42
CA LEU A 737 23.63 2.54 -3.14
C LEU A 737 25.06 2.92 -2.80
N GLU A 738 25.30 4.20 -2.54
CA GLU A 738 26.48 4.65 -1.82
C GLU A 738 26.08 4.96 -0.37
N LEU A 739 26.72 4.31 0.61
CA LEU A 739 26.38 4.51 2.02
C LEU A 739 27.29 5.54 2.71
N ALA A 740 28.36 5.98 2.04
CA ALA A 740 29.11 7.16 2.42
C ALA A 740 28.39 8.44 1.98
N TYR A 741 28.38 9.47 2.83
CA TYR A 741 27.87 10.81 2.50
C TYR A 741 28.94 11.91 2.63
N LYS A 742 30.21 11.52 2.78
CA LYS A 742 31.33 12.45 2.93
C LYS A 742 32.57 11.89 2.21
N PRO A 743 33.00 12.51 1.09
CA PRO A 743 32.20 13.44 0.28
C PRO A 743 30.95 12.74 -0.29
N LEU A 744 29.94 13.50 -0.70
CA LEU A 744 28.80 12.94 -1.44
C LEU A 744 29.19 12.41 -2.83
N ASP A 745 30.21 12.99 -3.48
CA ASP A 745 30.56 12.66 -4.86
C ASP A 745 31.68 11.62 -4.97
N THR A 746 31.38 10.40 -4.48
CA THR A 746 32.35 9.30 -4.44
C THR A 746 32.83 8.89 -5.83
N PRO A 747 34.03 8.28 -5.97
CA PRO A 747 34.51 7.78 -7.25
C PRO A 747 33.53 6.81 -7.93
N LEU A 748 32.89 5.92 -7.15
CA LEU A 748 31.82 5.05 -7.66
C LEU A 748 30.66 5.84 -8.25
N LEU A 749 30.12 6.85 -7.55
CA LEU A 749 29.02 7.64 -8.08
C LEU A 749 29.41 8.45 -9.33
N ARG A 750 30.63 8.99 -9.39
CA ARG A 750 31.17 9.65 -10.60
C ARG A 750 31.30 8.68 -11.76
N GLN A 751 31.88 7.51 -11.54
CA GLN A 751 31.99 6.43 -12.53
C GLN A 751 30.62 6.00 -13.05
N MET A 752 29.64 5.81 -12.15
CA MET A 752 28.30 5.37 -12.51
C MET A 752 27.51 6.43 -13.29
N ARG A 753 27.65 7.72 -12.98
CA ARG A 753 27.07 8.80 -13.81
C ARG A 753 27.69 8.81 -15.21
N ARG A 754 29.01 8.62 -15.33
CA ARG A 754 29.70 8.50 -16.62
C ARG A 754 29.20 7.30 -17.43
N VAL A 755 29.12 6.11 -16.83
CA VAL A 755 28.56 4.89 -17.46
C VAL A 755 27.13 5.13 -17.94
N ARG A 756 26.29 5.82 -17.16
CA ARG A 756 24.92 6.17 -17.54
C ARG A 756 24.89 7.07 -18.79
N SER A 757 25.74 8.09 -18.87
CA SER A 757 25.83 8.98 -20.05
C SER A 757 26.43 8.30 -21.28
N GLU A 758 27.44 7.44 -21.13
CA GLU A 758 28.13 6.78 -22.26
C GLU A 758 27.35 5.59 -22.82
N THR A 759 26.52 4.92 -22.02
CA THR A 759 25.84 3.66 -22.42
C THR A 759 24.31 3.75 -22.49
N GLY A 760 23.69 4.83 -22.01
CA GLY A 760 22.24 4.98 -21.90
C GLY A 760 21.56 3.98 -20.94
N ARG A 761 22.32 3.18 -20.18
CA ARG A 761 21.76 2.14 -19.30
C ARG A 761 21.06 2.76 -18.08
N PRO A 762 19.86 2.29 -17.70
CA PRO A 762 19.07 2.86 -16.61
C PRO A 762 19.60 2.41 -15.23
N TRP A 763 20.74 2.98 -14.83
CA TRP A 763 21.26 2.88 -13.47
C TRP A 763 20.69 4.01 -12.59
N VAL A 764 20.03 3.61 -11.51
CA VAL A 764 19.53 4.53 -10.47
C VAL A 764 20.59 4.60 -9.36
N LEU A 765 20.90 5.82 -8.92
CA LEU A 765 21.97 6.11 -7.97
C LEU A 765 21.35 6.76 -6.73
N SER A 766 21.51 6.11 -5.58
CA SER A 766 21.02 6.56 -4.26
C SER A 766 22.24 6.91 -3.41
N ASP A 767 22.23 8.11 -2.82
CA ASP A 767 23.38 8.63 -2.06
C ASP A 767 23.24 8.47 -0.54
N GLY A 768 24.37 8.64 0.17
CA GLY A 768 24.43 8.37 1.61
C GLY A 768 23.54 9.26 2.47
N LEU A 769 23.09 10.43 1.98
CA LEU A 769 22.16 11.28 2.74
C LEU A 769 20.75 10.67 2.78
N GLU A 770 20.32 9.96 1.74
CA GLU A 770 19.07 9.21 1.78
C GLU A 770 19.16 8.12 2.86
N ASN A 771 20.19 7.27 2.81
CA ASN A 771 20.33 6.16 3.74
C ASN A 771 20.51 6.62 5.20
N VAL A 772 21.31 7.66 5.46
CA VAL A 772 21.53 8.14 6.85
C VAL A 772 20.23 8.71 7.45
N THR A 773 19.40 9.35 6.62
CA THR A 773 18.08 9.85 7.02
C THR A 773 17.13 8.69 7.31
N GLU A 774 17.06 7.69 6.42
CA GLU A 774 16.10 6.59 6.54
C GLU A 774 16.41 5.65 7.72
N GLN A 775 17.69 5.32 7.99
CA GLN A 775 18.08 4.62 9.22
C GLN A 775 17.86 5.48 10.49
N GLY A 776 17.85 6.81 10.33
CA GLY A 776 17.61 7.81 11.37
C GLY A 776 16.15 7.98 11.76
N ILE A 777 15.26 7.96 10.77
CA ILE A 777 13.80 7.94 10.93
C ILE A 777 13.38 6.71 11.73
N ALA A 778 13.83 5.52 11.31
CA ALA A 778 13.59 4.28 12.04
C ALA A 778 14.15 4.33 13.49
N GLN A 779 15.33 4.96 13.68
CA GLN A 779 15.92 5.19 15.01
C GLN A 779 15.02 6.07 15.91
N PHE A 780 14.47 7.17 15.37
CA PHE A 780 13.57 8.06 16.12
C PHE A 780 12.29 7.33 16.55
N GLU A 781 11.69 6.55 15.64
CA GLU A 781 10.44 5.82 15.88
C GLU A 781 10.58 4.75 16.96
N LEU A 782 11.66 3.96 16.90
CA LEU A 782 12.00 2.97 17.93
C LEU A 782 12.25 3.64 19.29
N MET A 783 13.12 4.66 19.34
CA MET A 783 13.56 5.27 20.59
C MET A 783 12.46 6.09 21.29
N THR A 784 11.61 6.80 20.54
CA THR A 784 10.61 7.72 21.12
C THR A 784 9.19 7.17 21.13
N GLY A 785 8.88 6.18 20.31
CA GLY A 785 7.53 5.64 20.21
C GLY A 785 6.54 6.61 19.57
N ARG A 786 7.02 7.58 18.78
CA ARG A 786 6.21 8.46 17.91
C ARG A 786 6.68 8.36 16.48
N LYS A 787 5.75 8.47 15.54
CA LYS A 787 6.02 8.51 14.11
C LYS A 787 6.96 9.67 13.78
N ALA A 788 7.93 9.47 12.88
CA ALA A 788 8.89 10.49 12.55
C ALA A 788 8.32 11.56 11.59
N PRO A 789 8.59 12.86 11.79
CA PRO A 789 8.29 13.90 10.82
C PRO A 789 9.30 13.81 9.66
N ARG A 790 9.08 12.87 8.73
CA ARG A 790 10.08 12.43 7.75
C ARG A 790 10.57 13.58 6.87
N ARG A 791 9.64 14.40 6.36
CA ARG A 791 9.97 15.60 5.56
C ARG A 791 10.88 16.58 6.33
N LEU A 792 10.56 16.86 7.61
CA LEU A 792 11.38 17.74 8.45
C LEU A 792 12.76 17.15 8.76
N MET A 793 12.82 15.86 9.14
CA MET A 793 14.10 15.19 9.40
C MET A 793 15.02 15.25 8.17
N THR A 794 14.46 15.04 6.97
CA THR A 794 15.25 15.09 5.74
C THR A 794 15.62 16.52 5.33
N TYR A 795 14.72 17.49 5.54
CA TYR A 795 15.03 18.92 5.36
C TYR A 795 16.23 19.32 6.21
N GLU A 796 16.26 18.93 7.49
CA GLU A 796 17.40 19.22 8.36
C GLU A 796 18.68 18.49 7.95
N VAL A 797 18.62 17.23 7.49
CA VAL A 797 19.80 16.55 6.91
C VAL A 797 20.34 17.32 5.70
N LEU A 798 19.47 17.73 4.77
CA LEU A 798 19.88 18.43 3.54
C LEU A 798 20.39 19.85 3.82
N ARG A 799 19.74 20.60 4.73
CA ARG A 799 20.10 21.97 5.09
C ARG A 799 21.42 22.06 5.88
N ASN A 800 21.66 21.12 6.79
CA ASN A 800 22.87 21.11 7.63
C ASN A 800 24.04 20.37 6.95
N TYR A 801 23.82 19.71 5.81
CA TYR A 801 24.91 19.16 5.01
C TYR A 801 25.71 20.28 4.33
N VAL A 802 27.02 20.23 4.49
CA VAL A 802 27.99 21.08 3.78
C VAL A 802 28.95 20.14 3.05
N GLY A 803 28.88 20.16 1.71
CA GLY A 803 29.78 19.39 0.85
C GLY A 803 30.95 20.24 0.33
N ASP A 804 31.75 19.65 -0.56
CA ASP A 804 32.92 20.31 -1.16
C ASP A 804 32.55 21.55 -1.99
N ASN A 805 31.31 21.59 -2.51
CA ASN A 805 30.72 22.72 -3.23
C ASN A 805 29.90 23.67 -2.32
N GLY A 806 29.95 23.50 -1.00
CA GLY A 806 29.13 24.23 -0.02
C GLY A 806 27.82 23.52 0.35
N SER A 807 26.87 24.28 0.91
CA SER A 807 25.50 23.82 1.22
C SER A 807 24.63 23.74 -0.04
N PHE A 808 23.57 22.93 0.01
CA PHE A 808 22.53 22.94 -1.03
C PHE A 808 21.72 24.25 -1.03
N ASP A 809 21.26 24.68 -2.19
CA ASP A 809 20.29 25.77 -2.32
C ASP A 809 18.85 25.26 -2.06
N GLU A 810 17.94 26.16 -1.73
CA GLU A 810 16.56 25.81 -1.39
C GLU A 810 15.84 25.07 -2.52
N LYS A 811 16.20 25.34 -3.80
CA LYS A 811 15.66 24.61 -4.95
C LYS A 811 16.11 23.15 -4.97
N THR A 812 17.39 22.89 -4.70
CA THR A 812 17.91 21.51 -4.60
C THR A 812 17.33 20.78 -3.40
N ILE A 813 17.15 21.47 -2.27
CA ILE A 813 16.50 20.91 -1.07
C ILE A 813 15.05 20.53 -1.40
N GLN A 814 14.24 21.46 -1.93
CA GLN A 814 12.84 21.20 -2.29
C GLN A 814 12.72 20.08 -3.35
N ALA A 815 13.55 20.11 -4.40
CA ALA A 815 13.54 19.08 -5.44
C ALA A 815 13.90 17.68 -4.91
N ARG A 816 14.69 17.58 -3.83
CA ARG A 816 14.89 16.32 -3.08
C ARG A 816 13.69 15.99 -2.20
N LEU A 817 13.15 16.95 -1.43
CA LEU A 817 11.98 16.75 -0.57
C LEU A 817 10.75 16.27 -1.34
N ASP A 818 10.51 16.74 -2.56
CA ASP A 818 9.38 16.33 -3.39
C ASP A 818 9.49 14.87 -3.85
N GLY A 819 10.70 14.32 -3.90
CA GLY A 819 10.93 12.88 -4.10
C GLY A 819 10.59 12.02 -2.88
N ILE A 820 10.47 12.61 -1.68
CA ILE A 820 10.19 11.89 -0.43
C ILE A 820 8.69 11.64 -0.25
N HIS A 821 7.84 12.56 -0.75
CA HIS A 821 6.38 12.46 -0.63
C HIS A 821 5.84 11.09 -1.06
N LEU A 822 6.46 10.49 -2.07
CA LEU A 822 6.02 9.27 -2.73
C LEU A 822 6.19 7.99 -1.90
N TYR A 823 7.06 7.95 -0.87
CA TYR A 823 7.55 6.66 -0.36
C TYR A 823 7.66 6.53 1.17
N MET A 824 7.62 5.26 1.64
CA MET A 824 7.53 4.87 3.05
C MET A 824 8.85 4.29 3.59
N THR A 825 8.87 3.92 4.88
CA THR A 825 9.92 3.11 5.53
C THR A 825 9.53 1.63 5.48
N TRP A 826 10.49 0.70 5.50
CA TRP A 826 10.16 -0.73 5.54
C TRP A 826 9.67 -1.26 6.90
N LEU A 827 9.63 -0.43 7.95
CA LEU A 827 8.95 -0.79 9.21
C LEU A 827 7.43 -1.03 8.98
N ASP A 828 6.89 -0.50 7.90
CA ASP A 828 5.48 -0.64 7.47
C ASP A 828 5.22 -1.90 6.61
N TYR A 829 6.10 -2.92 6.64
CA TYR A 829 6.04 -4.09 5.73
C TYR A 829 6.40 -5.43 6.43
N ARG A 830 5.39 -6.25 6.76
CA ARG A 830 5.55 -7.54 7.48
C ARG A 830 6.08 -8.68 6.58
N ASP A 831 6.64 -9.70 7.23
CA ASP A 831 7.29 -10.90 6.69
C ASP A 831 6.56 -11.65 5.55
N THR A 832 6.76 -11.21 4.30
CA THR A 832 6.31 -11.95 3.10
C THR A 832 7.40 -12.80 2.44
N LEU A 833 8.69 -12.59 2.74
CA LEU A 833 9.83 -13.12 1.96
C LEU A 833 10.73 -14.15 2.67
N MET A 834 10.35 -14.61 3.87
CA MET A 834 10.94 -15.79 4.55
C MET A 834 9.83 -16.69 5.13
N PRO A 835 9.27 -17.62 4.33
CA PRO A 835 8.37 -18.66 4.83
C PRO A 835 9.13 -19.95 5.19
N GLY A 836 8.63 -20.69 6.18
CA GLY A 836 8.84 -22.14 6.21
C GLY A 836 7.87 -22.79 5.22
N PHE A 837 8.37 -23.59 4.27
CA PHE A 837 7.54 -24.40 3.37
C PHE A 837 8.17 -25.76 3.10
N SER A 838 7.30 -26.75 2.89
CA SER A 838 7.64 -28.12 2.49
C SER A 838 8.10 -28.18 1.02
N PRO A 839 9.10 -29.02 0.68
CA PRO A 839 9.58 -29.16 -0.69
C PRO A 839 8.74 -30.18 -1.48
N GLU A 840 7.91 -29.71 -2.43
CA GLU A 840 7.49 -30.54 -3.57
C GLU A 840 6.95 -29.70 -4.74
N GLN A 841 7.04 -30.25 -5.96
CA GLN A 841 6.40 -29.79 -7.20
C GLN A 841 6.75 -28.39 -7.76
N THR A 842 7.98 -28.22 -8.26
CA THR A 842 8.22 -27.43 -9.49
C THR A 842 9.24 -28.13 -10.38
N ASP A 843 8.77 -28.83 -11.42
CA ASP A 843 9.64 -29.42 -12.45
C ASP A 843 9.10 -29.12 -13.85
N SER A 844 9.87 -28.37 -14.64
CA SER A 844 10.01 -28.47 -16.11
C SER A 844 10.66 -27.22 -16.73
N ILE A 845 11.10 -27.37 -17.99
CA ILE A 845 11.60 -26.32 -18.90
C ILE A 845 12.94 -25.69 -18.49
N THR A 846 14.01 -26.48 -18.56
CA THR A 846 15.36 -26.00 -18.83
C THR A 846 15.62 -25.83 -20.32
N ALA A 847 16.34 -24.78 -20.73
CA ALA A 847 17.02 -24.72 -22.03
C ALA A 847 18.45 -24.21 -21.84
N THR A 848 19.44 -24.90 -22.41
CA THR A 848 20.87 -24.71 -22.10
C THR A 848 21.67 -24.11 -23.25
N TRP A 849 22.58 -23.18 -22.94
CA TRP A 849 23.80 -22.93 -23.74
C TRP A 849 25.03 -22.82 -22.81
N LYS A 850 26.25 -22.96 -23.36
CA LYS A 850 27.44 -23.44 -22.62
C LYS A 850 28.76 -22.75 -23.04
N LYS A 851 29.68 -22.62 -22.07
CA LYS A 851 31.16 -22.47 -22.22
C LYS A 851 31.63 -21.08 -22.76
N ARG A 852 32.88 -20.60 -22.56
CA ARG A 852 34.11 -21.16 -21.93
C ARG A 852 35.09 -20.00 -21.56
N LYS A 853 35.87 -20.16 -20.46
CA LYS A 853 37.34 -19.95 -20.29
C LYS A 853 38.05 -18.69 -20.92
N ARG A 854 39.09 -18.06 -20.33
CA ARG A 854 40.14 -18.59 -19.41
C ARG A 854 41.09 -17.50 -18.81
N ASP A 855 41.72 -17.83 -17.65
CA ASP A 855 43.11 -17.55 -17.18
C ASP A 855 43.73 -16.12 -17.33
N HIS A 856 44.07 -15.43 -16.22
CA HIS A 856 45.43 -15.30 -15.60
C HIS A 856 46.05 -13.88 -15.83
N GLU A 857 46.95 -13.29 -15.03
CA GLU A 857 47.53 -13.56 -13.69
C GLU A 857 48.17 -12.27 -13.10
N GLU A 858 48.36 -12.21 -11.76
CA GLU A 858 49.51 -11.68 -10.97
C GLU A 858 50.28 -10.35 -11.33
N THR A 859 51.09 -9.68 -10.48
CA THR A 859 51.51 -9.82 -9.05
C THR A 859 52.03 -8.46 -8.47
N VAL A 860 52.43 -8.44 -7.17
CA VAL A 860 53.52 -7.61 -6.56
C VAL A 860 53.32 -6.07 -6.51
N THR A 861 53.17 -5.40 -5.36
CA THR A 861 54.03 -5.20 -4.15
C THR A 861 55.31 -4.37 -4.39
N LEU A 862 55.85 -3.62 -3.42
CA LEU A 862 55.42 -3.35 -2.03
C LEU A 862 54.62 -2.00 -1.95
N THR A 863 54.79 -0.96 -1.11
CA THR A 863 55.69 -0.65 0.05
C THR A 863 55.00 0.34 1.03
N ARG A 864 55.71 0.69 2.11
CA ARG A 864 55.42 1.63 3.23
C ARG A 864 56.76 2.36 3.53
N PRO A 865 56.96 3.26 4.53
CA PRO A 865 56.03 3.89 5.48
C PRO A 865 56.29 5.40 5.77
N ALA A 866 55.55 5.97 6.74
CA ALA A 866 56.01 6.95 7.76
C ALA A 866 56.47 8.37 7.32
N THR A 867 56.43 9.44 8.14
CA THR A 867 55.75 9.81 9.42
C THR A 867 55.86 11.35 9.57
N PHE A 868 55.02 11.96 10.43
CA PHE A 868 55.33 13.03 11.42
C PHE A 868 54.19 14.05 11.63
N THR A 869 53.60 13.98 12.83
CA THR A 869 52.94 15.07 13.58
C THR A 869 54.02 15.93 14.30
N PRO A 870 53.73 16.99 15.12
CA PRO A 870 52.45 17.54 15.61
C PRO A 870 52.39 19.11 15.60
N THR A 871 51.64 19.70 16.54
CA THR A 871 51.72 21.08 17.11
C THR A 871 51.25 22.26 16.24
N THR A 872 49.99 22.73 16.35
CA THR A 872 49.32 23.56 17.41
C THR A 872 49.60 25.07 17.35
N PHE A 873 48.54 25.90 17.27
CA PHE A 873 48.56 27.33 17.64
C PHE A 873 47.22 27.81 18.24
N ARG A 874 47.16 29.09 18.65
CA ARG A 874 46.23 29.70 19.64
C ARG A 874 46.04 31.22 19.36
N VAL A 875 45.08 31.94 19.97
CA VAL A 875 44.11 31.57 21.03
C VAL A 875 42.67 31.36 20.51
N ASP A 876 41.69 32.27 20.44
CA ASP A 876 41.55 33.70 20.84
C ASP A 876 40.09 34.06 21.20
N ARG A 877 39.86 35.27 21.75
CA ARG A 877 38.55 35.87 22.11
C ARG A 877 38.61 37.42 21.95
N PRO A 878 37.44 38.09 21.83
CA PRO A 878 36.85 38.80 22.99
C PRO A 878 35.33 38.52 23.14
N GLU A 879 34.56 38.78 24.20
CA GLU A 879 34.53 39.80 25.30
C GLU A 879 34.03 41.21 24.91
N PHE A 880 33.22 41.95 25.69
CA PHE A 880 32.49 41.70 26.97
C PHE A 880 30.94 41.60 26.73
N ASP A 881 29.91 42.13 27.44
CA ASP A 881 29.65 42.97 28.64
C ASP A 881 28.12 42.92 28.97
N SER A 882 27.53 43.13 30.17
CA SER A 882 27.89 42.94 31.60
C SER A 882 26.62 42.97 32.52
N CYS A 883 26.81 42.80 33.85
CA CYS A 883 26.03 43.33 34.99
C CYS A 883 24.58 42.86 35.34
N SER A 884 24.17 42.71 36.62
CA SER A 884 24.94 42.57 37.90
C SER A 884 24.08 42.26 39.16
N HIS A 885 24.32 41.10 39.82
CA HIS A 885 24.38 40.89 41.31
C HIS A 885 23.19 41.25 42.26
N PRO A 886 23.24 40.99 43.61
CA PRO A 886 24.18 40.20 44.45
C PRO A 886 23.59 39.20 45.51
N LEU A 887 24.37 38.14 45.84
CA LEU A 887 24.64 37.52 47.19
C LEU A 887 23.48 36.94 48.07
N SER A 888 23.62 35.89 48.91
CA SER A 888 24.74 35.62 49.87
C SER A 888 24.79 34.20 50.52
N ARG A 889 26.03 33.75 50.87
CA ARG A 889 26.51 32.92 52.03
C ARG A 889 25.98 31.47 52.35
N HIS A 890 26.80 30.46 51.99
CA HIS A 890 27.58 29.50 52.83
C HIS A 890 27.46 29.47 54.39
N PRO A 891 27.96 28.41 55.12
CA PRO A 891 28.41 27.03 54.75
C PRO A 891 28.05 25.90 55.78
N GLU A 892 28.70 24.70 55.64
CA GLU A 892 29.00 23.65 56.66
C GLU A 892 27.86 22.83 57.32
N GLY A 893 28.04 21.56 57.73
CA GLY A 893 29.17 20.62 57.52
C GLY A 893 29.14 19.36 58.43
N THR A 894 29.73 18.24 57.96
CA THR A 894 30.12 17.00 58.73
C THR A 894 29.04 16.17 59.48
N ASP A 895 29.21 14.89 59.84
CA ASP A 895 29.92 13.70 59.29
C ASP A 895 29.49 12.45 60.17
N ILE A 896 30.18 11.32 60.04
CA ILE A 896 30.23 10.13 60.95
C ILE A 896 29.26 8.97 60.63
N SER A 897 29.86 7.77 60.70
CA SER A 897 29.34 6.45 60.32
C SER A 897 28.65 5.69 61.47
N PHE A 898 28.00 4.54 61.18
CA PHE A 898 28.45 3.21 61.66
C PHE A 898 27.60 2.03 61.08
N ARG A 899 28.24 0.87 60.94
CA ARG A 899 27.70 -0.51 60.72
C ARG A 899 28.31 -1.41 61.85
N PRO A 900 28.01 -2.73 62.07
CA PRO A 900 27.36 -3.75 61.23
C PRO A 900 26.46 -4.76 62.02
N ARG A 901 26.39 -6.03 61.54
CA ARG A 901 25.80 -7.28 62.11
C ARG A 901 24.32 -7.56 61.75
N CYS A 902 23.86 -8.80 61.51
CA CYS A 902 24.55 -10.10 61.28
C CYS A 902 23.68 -11.12 60.50
N LEU A 903 24.29 -12.20 59.99
CA LEU A 903 23.64 -13.39 59.36
C LEU A 903 23.24 -14.45 60.42
N PRO A 904 22.21 -15.31 60.19
CA PRO A 904 22.32 -16.56 59.38
C PRO A 904 21.10 -16.79 58.45
N ARG A 905 21.03 -17.64 57.38
CA ARG A 905 21.83 -18.73 56.76
C ARG A 905 21.43 -20.19 57.11
N LYS A 906 21.11 -21.00 56.05
CA LYS A 906 20.82 -22.48 55.96
C LYS A 906 19.30 -22.86 56.02
N ARG A 907 18.78 -23.92 55.37
CA ARG A 907 19.24 -24.87 54.30
C ARG A 907 18.09 -25.80 53.81
N ARG A 908 18.07 -26.15 52.50
CA ARG A 908 17.67 -27.47 51.89
C ARG A 908 16.22 -27.99 52.14
N ASN A 909 15.63 -28.98 51.43
CA ASN A 909 15.94 -29.82 50.24
C ASN A 909 14.57 -30.13 49.53
N VAL A 910 14.40 -30.14 48.20
CA VAL A 910 14.67 -31.21 47.19
C VAL A 910 13.67 -32.42 47.18
N GLN A 911 13.16 -32.72 45.97
CA GLN A 911 12.60 -33.98 45.41
C GLN A 911 11.07 -34.29 45.32
N SER A 912 10.65 -34.49 44.06
CA SER A 912 9.59 -35.39 43.52
C SER A 912 10.15 -36.84 43.46
N PRO A 913 9.44 -37.99 43.15
CA PRO A 913 8.53 -38.14 41.98
C PRO A 913 7.48 -39.32 41.88
N TYR A 914 6.77 -39.34 40.74
CA TYR A 914 6.40 -40.48 39.86
C TYR A 914 5.19 -41.45 40.08
N HIS A 915 4.54 -41.70 38.92
CA HIS A 915 4.03 -42.98 38.34
C HIS A 915 2.55 -43.47 38.42
N THR A 916 1.87 -43.32 37.27
CA THR A 916 0.95 -44.26 36.55
C THR A 916 -0.14 -45.11 37.22
N LEU A 917 -1.29 -45.17 36.53
CA LEU A 917 -1.97 -46.43 36.16
C LEU A 917 -2.69 -46.30 34.80
N GLN A 918 -2.96 -47.42 34.12
CA GLN A 918 -3.66 -47.51 32.82
C GLN A 918 -4.74 -48.60 32.87
N HIS A 919 -5.80 -48.47 32.06
CA HIS A 919 -6.57 -49.50 31.31
C HIS A 919 -7.77 -48.76 30.62
N GLN A 920 -8.21 -48.96 29.36
CA GLN A 920 -8.50 -50.14 28.53
C GLN A 920 -9.72 -50.97 29.04
N VAL A 921 -10.70 -51.41 28.21
CA VAL A 921 -10.97 -51.21 26.76
C VAL A 921 -12.44 -51.61 26.41
N GLN A 922 -12.83 -51.49 25.12
CA GLN A 922 -13.85 -52.29 24.36
C GLN A 922 -15.26 -51.74 24.05
N HIS A 923 -15.80 -52.25 22.92
CA HIS A 923 -17.07 -51.93 22.24
C HIS A 923 -18.23 -52.88 22.64
N GLN A 924 -19.48 -52.52 22.32
CA GLN A 924 -20.33 -53.31 21.40
C GLN A 924 -21.58 -52.56 20.87
N SER A 925 -22.37 -53.20 19.99
CA SER A 925 -23.36 -52.56 19.10
C SER A 925 -24.48 -53.50 18.62
N GLN A 926 -25.73 -52.99 18.51
CA GLN A 926 -26.92 -53.53 17.80
C GLN A 926 -27.87 -52.32 17.54
N GLN A 927 -28.64 -52.09 16.45
CA GLN A 927 -29.44 -52.90 15.50
C GLN A 927 -30.77 -53.45 16.09
N SER A 928 -31.95 -53.39 15.43
CA SER A 928 -32.35 -52.84 14.10
C SER A 928 -33.91 -52.77 13.93
N THR A 929 -34.41 -52.51 12.70
CA THR A 929 -35.82 -52.65 12.18
C THR A 929 -36.82 -51.48 12.44
N HIS A 930 -37.83 -51.16 11.59
CA HIS A 930 -38.20 -51.57 10.21
C HIS A 930 -39.19 -50.59 9.50
N LEU A 931 -39.42 -50.80 8.18
CA LEU A 931 -40.61 -50.52 7.32
C LEU A 931 -40.63 -49.36 6.29
N SER A 932 -41.30 -49.66 5.17
CA SER A 932 -41.81 -48.84 4.04
C SER A 932 -42.81 -49.75 3.26
N PRO A 933 -43.73 -49.28 2.38
CA PRO A 933 -43.43 -49.24 0.92
C PRO A 933 -44.32 -48.32 0.00
N ASN A 934 -43.98 -48.27 -1.32
CA ASN A 934 -44.89 -48.16 -2.50
C ASN A 934 -45.64 -46.82 -2.81
N VAL A 935 -45.94 -46.39 -4.07
CA VAL A 935 -45.61 -46.87 -5.44
C VAL A 935 -45.89 -45.79 -6.56
N TYR A 936 -45.49 -46.08 -7.81
CA TYR A 936 -45.90 -45.51 -9.15
C TYR A 936 -45.10 -44.38 -9.88
N ALA A 937 -44.92 -44.61 -11.18
CA ALA A 937 -44.53 -43.71 -12.30
C ALA A 937 -45.07 -44.33 -13.63
N PRO A 938 -45.28 -43.60 -14.76
CA PRO A 938 -44.36 -43.76 -15.93
C PRO A 938 -44.31 -42.61 -17.00
N ASN A 939 -43.28 -42.66 -17.89
CA ASN A 939 -43.18 -42.32 -19.34
C ASN A 939 -43.62 -40.92 -19.91
N ILE A 940 -43.03 -40.28 -20.96
CA ILE A 940 -42.35 -40.67 -22.25
C ILE A 940 -43.39 -40.92 -23.38
N ASP A 941 -43.36 -40.37 -24.62
CA ASP A 941 -42.24 -39.88 -25.49
C ASP A 941 -42.49 -38.52 -26.29
N PRO A 942 -42.25 -38.25 -27.63
CA PRO A 942 -41.73 -36.93 -28.10
C PRO A 942 -42.42 -36.29 -29.37
N TYR A 943 -41.64 -35.64 -30.27
CA TYR A 943 -41.87 -35.07 -31.64
C TYR A 943 -42.10 -33.55 -31.84
N SER A 944 -41.54 -33.03 -32.95
CA SER A 944 -41.51 -31.62 -33.44
C SER A 944 -42.17 -31.50 -34.85
N PRO A 945 -42.08 -30.39 -35.65
CA PRO A 945 -41.65 -29.01 -35.31
C PRO A 945 -42.41 -27.70 -35.76
N PRO A 946 -43.27 -27.57 -36.80
CA PRO A 946 -42.86 -26.70 -37.92
C PRO A 946 -43.69 -25.44 -38.29
N VAL A 947 -42.95 -24.33 -38.55
CA VAL A 947 -43.07 -23.39 -39.71
C VAL A 947 -44.15 -22.27 -39.77
N SER A 948 -43.77 -21.18 -40.47
CA SER A 948 -44.51 -19.92 -40.76
C SER A 948 -45.27 -19.98 -42.10
N PRO A 949 -46.13 -19.01 -42.48
CA PRO A 949 -45.61 -17.93 -43.33
C PRO A 949 -46.29 -16.53 -43.21
N ARG A 950 -45.79 -15.60 -44.03
CA ARG A 950 -46.28 -14.23 -44.33
C ARG A 950 -47.58 -14.29 -45.20
N THR A 951 -48.22 -13.19 -45.64
CA THR A 951 -47.80 -12.40 -46.84
C THR A 951 -48.81 -11.27 -47.21
N LEU A 952 -48.36 -9.99 -47.20
CA LEU A 952 -48.63 -8.82 -48.11
C LEU A 952 -50.10 -8.35 -48.45
N VAL A 953 -50.49 -7.05 -48.26
CA VAL A 953 -50.48 -5.86 -49.23
C VAL A 953 -51.89 -5.56 -49.84
N PRO A 954 -52.30 -4.38 -50.41
CA PRO A 954 -51.69 -3.01 -50.55
C PRO A 954 -52.55 -1.76 -50.10
N LEU A 955 -51.86 -0.60 -50.02
CA LEU A 955 -52.24 0.80 -50.41
C LEU A 955 -53.56 1.51 -49.99
N LYS A 956 -53.39 2.74 -49.45
CA LYS A 956 -53.77 4.01 -50.13
C LYS A 956 -53.11 5.27 -49.49
N TYR A 957 -52.98 6.33 -50.28
CA TYR A 957 -52.60 7.73 -49.96
C TYR A 957 -53.75 8.66 -50.46
N PRO A 958 -53.80 10.01 -50.24
CA PRO A 958 -52.79 10.91 -49.66
C PRO A 958 -53.29 11.87 -48.54
N GLY A 959 -52.41 12.71 -47.99
CA GLY A 959 -52.76 13.86 -47.13
C GLY A 959 -51.59 14.36 -46.27
N GLN A 960 -51.22 15.64 -46.37
CA GLN A 960 -50.06 16.22 -45.69
C GLN A 960 -50.36 16.63 -44.24
N THR A 961 -49.51 16.24 -43.27
CA THR A 961 -48.77 17.13 -42.34
C THR A 961 -48.01 16.31 -41.28
N GLN A 962 -47.02 16.95 -40.65
CA GLN A 962 -46.02 16.36 -39.73
C GLN A 962 -45.18 15.22 -40.34
N ALA A 963 -43.87 15.43 -40.43
CA ALA A 963 -42.94 14.37 -40.79
C ALA A 963 -42.87 13.34 -39.65
N SER A 964 -43.66 12.26 -39.74
CA SER A 964 -43.43 11.05 -38.96
C SER A 964 -42.10 10.42 -39.38
N ALA A 965 -41.32 9.93 -38.40
CA ALA A 965 -40.13 9.16 -38.72
C ALA A 965 -40.57 7.85 -39.40
N SER A 966 -39.97 7.52 -40.54
CA SER A 966 -40.38 6.36 -41.35
C SER A 966 -40.27 5.04 -40.56
N PRO A 967 -40.96 3.97 -40.97
CA PRO A 967 -40.73 2.64 -40.40
C PRO A 967 -39.27 2.16 -40.55
N SER A 968 -38.51 2.68 -41.53
CA SER A 968 -37.06 2.46 -41.63
C SER A 968 -36.24 3.21 -40.56
N ALA A 969 -36.73 4.32 -40.03
CA ALA A 969 -36.03 5.08 -38.99
C ALA A 969 -35.98 4.33 -37.64
N LEU A 970 -36.95 3.46 -37.35
CA LEU A 970 -36.97 2.62 -36.13
C LEU A 970 -36.31 1.24 -36.33
N ARG A 971 -35.54 1.03 -37.42
CA ARG A 971 -34.72 -0.16 -37.58
C ARG A 971 -33.73 -0.31 -36.41
N PRO A 972 -33.59 -1.52 -35.82
CA PRO A 972 -32.55 -1.76 -34.84
C PRO A 972 -31.15 -1.63 -35.48
N CYS A 973 -30.14 -1.49 -34.63
CA CYS A 973 -28.76 -1.71 -35.04
C CYS A 973 -28.59 -3.16 -35.55
N HIS A 974 -27.99 -3.36 -36.72
CA HIS A 974 -27.75 -4.69 -37.29
C HIS A 974 -26.69 -5.50 -36.52
N ILE A 975 -25.89 -4.87 -35.66
CA ILE A 975 -24.84 -5.51 -34.85
C ILE A 975 -25.34 -5.93 -33.45
N CYS A 976 -25.98 -5.02 -32.70
CA CYS A 976 -26.40 -5.27 -31.31
C CYS A 976 -27.93 -5.38 -31.12
N HIS A 977 -28.69 -5.23 -32.20
CA HIS A 977 -30.16 -5.34 -32.25
C HIS A 977 -30.96 -4.39 -31.33
N ARG A 978 -30.30 -3.46 -30.64
CA ARG A 978 -30.94 -2.36 -29.89
C ARG A 978 -31.79 -1.54 -30.87
N ARG A 979 -33.05 -1.30 -30.50
CA ARG A 979 -33.99 -0.42 -31.21
C ARG A 979 -33.96 0.99 -30.59
N PRO A 980 -34.16 2.07 -31.38
CA PRO A 980 -34.47 3.37 -30.81
C PRO A 980 -35.81 3.30 -30.06
N THR A 981 -35.82 3.64 -28.77
CA THR A 981 -37.03 3.59 -27.92
C THR A 981 -37.82 4.89 -27.95
N THR A 982 -37.19 6.02 -28.24
CA THR A 982 -37.85 7.31 -28.50
C THR A 982 -37.24 7.98 -29.73
N ARG A 983 -37.96 8.96 -30.29
CA ARG A 983 -37.52 9.69 -31.49
C ARG A 983 -36.23 10.50 -31.28
N GLN A 984 -35.90 10.86 -30.04
CA GLN A 984 -34.67 11.58 -29.68
C GLN A 984 -33.42 10.67 -29.67
N VAL A 985 -33.59 9.35 -29.72
CA VAL A 985 -32.48 8.39 -29.76
C VAL A 985 -32.17 7.96 -31.20
N LEU A 986 -32.79 8.60 -32.21
CA LEU A 986 -32.50 8.31 -33.62
C LEU A 986 -31.10 8.77 -34.03
N ASP A 987 -30.65 9.92 -33.52
CA ASP A 987 -29.36 10.53 -33.88
C ASP A 987 -28.16 9.75 -33.30
N ALA A 988 -28.42 8.81 -32.39
CA ALA A 988 -27.44 7.82 -31.89
C ALA A 988 -27.27 6.59 -32.81
N TYR A 989 -27.81 6.64 -34.03
CA TYR A 989 -27.66 5.62 -35.07
C TYR A 989 -27.27 6.28 -36.40
N ALA A 990 -26.34 5.66 -37.13
CA ALA A 990 -26.04 6.02 -38.51
C ALA A 990 -25.92 4.75 -39.36
N ASP A 991 -26.12 4.89 -40.66
CA ASP A 991 -26.01 3.79 -41.61
C ASP A 991 -24.52 3.68 -42.06
N CYS A 992 -24.00 2.46 -42.21
CA CYS A 992 -22.56 2.22 -42.42
C CYS A 992 -22.07 2.64 -43.81
N ASP A 993 -20.94 3.36 -43.91
CA ASP A 993 -20.34 3.81 -45.18
C ASP A 993 -19.82 2.67 -46.10
N LEU A 994 -19.88 1.41 -45.67
CA LEU A 994 -19.48 0.23 -46.45
C LEU A 994 -20.62 -0.75 -46.75
N CYS A 995 -21.44 -1.12 -45.77
CA CYS A 995 -22.56 -2.05 -45.98
C CYS A 995 -23.94 -1.37 -46.05
N HIS A 996 -24.01 -0.06 -45.78
CA HIS A 996 -25.23 0.75 -45.72
C HIS A 996 -26.31 0.25 -44.74
N GLU A 997 -26.01 -0.74 -43.91
CA GLU A 997 -26.87 -1.20 -42.83
C GLU A 997 -26.67 -0.38 -41.54
N ARG A 998 -27.77 -0.23 -40.80
CA ARG A 998 -27.86 0.67 -39.65
C ARG A 998 -27.06 0.19 -38.45
N ALA A 999 -26.16 1.00 -37.92
CA ALA A 999 -25.49 0.74 -36.66
C ALA A 999 -25.83 1.83 -35.62
N CYS A 1000 -25.97 1.43 -34.34
CA CYS A 1000 -25.92 2.42 -33.26
C CYS A 1000 -24.47 2.86 -33.04
N PHE A 1001 -24.26 4.01 -32.41
CA PHE A 1001 -22.93 4.59 -32.23
C PHE A 1001 -21.92 3.64 -31.55
N ILE A 1002 -22.36 2.84 -30.57
CA ILE A 1002 -21.55 1.81 -29.88
C ILE A 1002 -20.96 0.77 -30.86
N CYS A 1003 -21.69 0.48 -31.94
CA CYS A 1003 -21.34 -0.50 -32.96
C CYS A 1003 -20.80 0.14 -34.25
N LEU A 1004 -20.62 1.46 -34.26
CA LEU A 1004 -19.87 2.18 -35.27
C LEU A 1004 -18.38 2.25 -34.86
N ARG A 1005 -17.57 2.55 -35.85
CA ARG A 1005 -16.12 2.76 -35.84
C ARG A 1005 -15.79 3.84 -36.85
N GLN A 1006 -14.65 4.48 -36.71
CA GLN A 1006 -14.07 5.30 -37.76
C GLN A 1006 -12.81 4.60 -38.30
N CYS A 1007 -12.51 4.78 -39.59
CA CYS A 1007 -11.29 4.24 -40.18
C CYS A 1007 -10.08 5.13 -39.88
N ASP A 1008 -9.01 4.55 -39.34
CA ASP A 1008 -7.77 5.26 -39.01
C ASP A 1008 -6.84 5.48 -40.21
N THR A 1009 -7.08 4.79 -41.33
CA THR A 1009 -6.27 4.93 -42.54
C THR A 1009 -6.33 6.36 -43.08
N VAL A 1010 -5.17 7.00 -43.22
CA VAL A 1010 -5.02 8.29 -43.91
C VAL A 1010 -5.58 8.17 -45.33
N ASN A 1011 -6.29 9.21 -45.80
CA ASN A 1011 -7.01 9.22 -47.08
C ASN A 1011 -8.07 8.11 -47.26
N CYS A 1012 -8.67 7.59 -46.18
CA CYS A 1012 -9.80 6.66 -46.24
C CYS A 1012 -11.05 7.27 -46.90
N GLY A 1013 -11.11 7.17 -48.23
CA GLY A 1013 -12.19 7.73 -49.05
C GLY A 1013 -11.71 8.38 -50.36
N GLY A 1014 -10.41 8.69 -50.49
CA GLY A 1014 -9.86 9.32 -51.69
C GLY A 1014 -9.97 8.46 -52.95
N THR A 1015 -10.17 9.10 -54.09
CA THR A 1015 -10.09 8.47 -55.41
C THR A 1015 -8.65 8.07 -55.72
N PHE A 1016 -8.43 6.80 -56.05
CA PHE A 1016 -7.13 6.34 -56.55
C PHE A 1016 -6.84 6.97 -57.92
N GLY A 1017 -5.78 7.77 -57.99
CA GLY A 1017 -5.23 8.27 -59.26
C GLY A 1017 -4.73 9.71 -59.20
N LEU A 1018 -3.41 9.87 -59.03
CA LEU A 1018 -2.59 10.87 -59.73
C LEU A 1018 -1.11 10.40 -59.68
N ALA A 1019 -0.25 11.00 -60.52
CA ALA A 1019 0.98 10.41 -61.05
C ALA A 1019 2.17 10.27 -60.06
N ASP A 1020 3.19 9.53 -60.53
CA ASP A 1020 4.52 9.39 -59.91
C ASP A 1020 5.23 10.74 -59.63
N GLY A 1021 6.12 10.73 -58.64
CA GLY A 1021 7.30 11.61 -58.62
C GLY A 1021 7.32 12.73 -57.58
N MET A 1022 7.48 12.39 -56.30
CA MET A 1022 8.01 13.33 -55.28
C MET A 1022 8.80 12.56 -54.20
N HIS A 1023 9.84 13.17 -53.64
CA HIS A 1023 10.74 12.54 -52.66
C HIS A 1023 10.34 12.80 -51.20
N ASP A 1024 10.79 11.94 -50.28
CA ASP A 1024 10.53 11.93 -48.82
C ASP A 1024 11.08 13.13 -48.02
N ALA A 1025 11.32 14.30 -48.65
CA ALA A 1025 11.87 15.48 -48.02
C ALA A 1025 10.81 16.51 -47.57
N ASP A 1026 9.72 16.68 -48.33
CA ASP A 1026 8.83 17.84 -48.19
C ASP A 1026 7.66 17.66 -47.19
N ILE A 1027 7.42 16.45 -46.68
CA ILE A 1027 6.29 16.15 -45.79
C ILE A 1027 6.37 16.94 -44.46
N ASN A 1028 7.56 17.31 -44.01
CA ASN A 1028 7.75 18.12 -42.80
C ASN A 1028 7.59 19.64 -43.01
N ALA A 1029 7.38 20.12 -44.25
CA ALA A 1029 7.34 21.54 -44.57
C ALA A 1029 5.94 22.20 -44.50
N LEU A 1030 4.88 21.42 -44.24
CA LEU A 1030 3.48 21.90 -44.29
C LEU A 1030 2.72 21.86 -42.94
N ASN A 1031 3.38 21.54 -41.83
CA ASN A 1031 2.81 21.67 -40.47
C ASN A 1031 3.09 23.05 -39.85
N GLY A 1032 2.90 24.11 -40.64
CA GLY A 1032 2.94 25.49 -40.21
C GLY A 1032 1.93 26.32 -41.01
N TYR A 1033 1.36 27.34 -40.37
CA TYR A 1033 0.25 28.19 -40.81
C TYR A 1033 -1.16 27.58 -40.70
N ASP A 1034 -2.03 28.30 -39.97
CA ASP A 1034 -3.47 28.06 -39.93
C ASP A 1034 -4.11 28.27 -41.31
N ALA A 1035 -4.72 27.22 -41.85
CA ALA A 1035 -5.61 27.29 -43.01
C ALA A 1035 -6.84 26.39 -42.76
N GLY A 1036 -8.01 27.01 -42.59
CA GLY A 1036 -9.25 26.33 -42.23
C GLY A 1036 -9.88 25.52 -43.36
N GLY A 1037 -9.27 24.40 -43.73
CA GLY A 1037 -9.86 23.38 -44.61
C GLY A 1037 -10.36 22.18 -43.80
N GLU A 1038 -11.54 21.64 -44.14
CA GLU A 1038 -12.05 20.43 -43.49
C GLU A 1038 -11.17 19.22 -43.81
N ALA A 1039 -10.69 18.52 -42.77
CA ALA A 1039 -9.95 17.29 -42.94
C ALA A 1039 -10.83 16.21 -43.61
N PRO A 1040 -10.31 15.41 -44.56
CA PRO A 1040 -11.12 14.48 -45.35
C PRO A 1040 -11.84 13.47 -44.45
N SER A 1041 -13.18 13.42 -44.59
CA SER A 1041 -14.08 12.63 -43.75
C SER A 1041 -13.76 11.12 -43.80
N ARG A 1042 -13.01 10.65 -42.80
CA ARG A 1042 -12.72 9.22 -42.58
C ARG A 1042 -14.04 8.46 -42.39
N ARG A 1043 -14.24 7.41 -43.21
CA ARG A 1043 -15.47 6.60 -43.23
C ARG A 1043 -15.90 6.09 -41.85
N LYS A 1044 -17.20 6.22 -41.56
CA LYS A 1044 -17.91 5.66 -40.40
C LYS A 1044 -18.48 4.30 -40.79
N ILE A 1045 -17.97 3.25 -40.16
CA ILE A 1045 -18.25 1.85 -40.53
C ILE A 1045 -18.80 1.09 -39.33
N CYS A 1046 -19.64 0.09 -39.55
CA CYS A 1046 -20.03 -0.80 -38.46
C CYS A 1046 -18.85 -1.73 -38.08
N SER A 1047 -18.88 -2.29 -36.87
CA SER A 1047 -17.85 -3.23 -36.40
C SER A 1047 -17.75 -4.53 -37.20
N SER A 1048 -18.70 -4.83 -38.10
CA SER A 1048 -18.63 -5.95 -39.07
C SER A 1048 -17.89 -5.56 -40.37
N CYS A 1049 -17.74 -4.27 -40.64
CA CYS A 1049 -16.97 -3.73 -41.77
C CYS A 1049 -15.61 -3.14 -41.35
N ALA A 1050 -15.25 -3.30 -40.08
CA ALA A 1050 -14.00 -2.89 -39.47
C ALA A 1050 -13.08 -4.09 -39.25
N VAL A 1051 -11.78 -3.86 -39.38
CA VAL A 1051 -10.70 -4.77 -38.96
C VAL A 1051 -9.95 -4.04 -37.86
N GLU A 1052 -10.03 -4.59 -36.65
CA GLU A 1052 -9.31 -4.12 -35.46
C GLU A 1052 -7.99 -4.90 -35.37
N ASP A 1053 -6.86 -4.19 -35.39
CA ASP A 1053 -5.48 -4.72 -35.47
C ASP A 1053 -4.64 -4.15 -34.31
N VAL A 1054 -3.53 -4.80 -33.94
CA VAL A 1054 -2.69 -4.39 -32.80
C VAL A 1054 -1.22 -4.33 -33.20
N LEU A 1055 -0.66 -3.12 -33.22
CA LEU A 1055 0.75 -2.89 -33.53
C LEU A 1055 1.65 -3.47 -32.42
N GLU A 1056 2.91 -3.79 -32.74
CA GLU A 1056 3.92 -4.30 -31.77
C GLU A 1056 4.13 -3.37 -30.55
N THR A 1057 3.74 -2.09 -30.68
CA THR A 1057 3.75 -1.09 -29.60
C THR A 1057 2.58 -1.21 -28.61
N GLY A 1058 1.66 -2.15 -28.83
CA GLY A 1058 0.46 -2.38 -28.03
C GLY A 1058 -0.70 -1.41 -28.31
N ALA A 1059 -0.71 -0.76 -29.48
CA ALA A 1059 -1.77 0.17 -29.88
C ALA A 1059 -2.81 -0.53 -30.77
N GLU A 1060 -4.09 -0.45 -30.37
CA GLU A 1060 -5.25 -0.84 -31.18
C GLU A 1060 -5.41 0.16 -32.35
N ILE A 1061 -5.60 -0.31 -33.59
CA ILE A 1061 -5.87 0.51 -34.79
C ILE A 1061 -7.05 -0.09 -35.58
N VAL A 1062 -7.93 0.77 -36.12
CA VAL A 1062 -9.15 0.33 -36.81
C VAL A 1062 -9.09 0.67 -38.30
N ARG A 1063 -9.06 -0.34 -39.17
CA ARG A 1063 -9.05 -0.16 -40.63
C ARG A 1063 -10.37 -0.65 -41.24
N CYS A 1064 -10.91 0.07 -42.22
CA CYS A 1064 -12.09 -0.40 -42.95
C CYS A 1064 -11.72 -1.48 -43.98
N LEU A 1065 -12.65 -2.40 -44.29
CA LEU A 1065 -12.39 -3.51 -45.23
C LEU A 1065 -11.87 -3.04 -46.60
N ASN A 1066 -12.27 -1.86 -47.09
CA ASN A 1066 -11.75 -1.31 -48.34
C ASN A 1066 -10.29 -0.83 -48.21
N CYS A 1067 -9.89 -0.26 -47.08
CA CYS A 1067 -8.51 0.15 -46.83
C CYS A 1067 -7.59 -1.07 -46.64
N VAL A 1068 -8.08 -2.12 -45.97
CA VAL A 1068 -7.35 -3.40 -45.86
C VAL A 1068 -7.17 -4.05 -47.24
N ARG A 1069 -8.24 -4.10 -48.06
CA ARG A 1069 -8.16 -4.60 -49.45
C ARG A 1069 -7.30 -3.73 -50.36
N GLY A 1070 -7.22 -2.41 -50.13
CA GLY A 1070 -6.38 -1.50 -50.91
C GLY A 1070 -4.88 -1.80 -50.79
N HIS A 1071 -4.41 -2.20 -49.60
CA HIS A 1071 -3.00 -2.59 -49.42
C HIS A 1071 -2.62 -3.91 -50.11
N ALA A 1072 -3.58 -4.80 -50.37
CA ALA A 1072 -3.32 -6.11 -50.97
C ALA A 1072 -2.85 -6.06 -52.44
N HIS A 1073 -2.97 -4.91 -53.11
CA HIS A 1073 -2.47 -4.70 -54.48
C HIS A 1073 -1.11 -3.99 -54.56
N ALA A 1074 -0.57 -3.49 -53.44
CA ALA A 1074 0.68 -2.71 -53.42
C ALA A 1074 1.93 -3.52 -53.04
N ALA A 1075 1.76 -4.80 -52.68
CA ALA A 1075 2.85 -5.67 -52.24
C ALA A 1075 2.74 -7.05 -52.91
N TRP A 1076 3.13 -7.12 -54.20
CA TRP A 1076 3.68 -8.30 -54.89
C TRP A 1076 4.09 -7.92 -56.33
N SER A 1077 5.14 -7.10 -56.45
CA SER A 1077 5.89 -6.90 -57.69
C SER A 1077 7.36 -7.26 -57.44
N ALA A 1078 7.88 -8.24 -58.18
CA ALA A 1078 9.20 -8.81 -57.92
C ALA A 1078 10.29 -8.10 -58.72
N HIS A 1079 11.43 -7.82 -58.08
CA HIS A 1079 12.70 -7.65 -58.79
C HIS A 1079 13.89 -8.15 -57.95
N ASN A 1080 14.79 -8.85 -58.64
CA ASN A 1080 16.19 -9.09 -58.27
C ASN A 1080 16.47 -9.94 -57.01
N LEU A 1081 16.17 -11.24 -57.10
CA LEU A 1081 17.14 -12.26 -56.66
C LEU A 1081 17.56 -13.10 -57.87
N SER A 1082 18.85 -13.45 -57.92
CA SER A 1082 19.49 -14.02 -59.12
C SER A 1082 19.67 -15.53 -59.05
N SER A 1083 19.38 -16.19 -60.17
CA SER A 1083 19.96 -17.47 -60.64
C SER A 1083 19.99 -18.67 -59.67
N GLY A 1084 19.16 -19.68 -59.95
CA GLY A 1084 19.44 -21.05 -59.52
C GLY A 1084 18.25 -21.99 -59.56
N TRP A 1085 18.46 -23.16 -60.18
CA TRP A 1085 17.60 -24.35 -60.14
C TRP A 1085 16.24 -24.23 -60.85
N ALA A 1086 15.78 -25.36 -61.38
CA ALA A 1086 14.62 -25.45 -62.28
C ALA A 1086 13.64 -26.54 -61.82
N LEU A 1087 12.44 -26.47 -62.40
CA LEU A 1087 11.45 -27.54 -62.57
C LEU A 1087 11.88 -28.96 -62.13
N ASP A 1088 11.17 -29.58 -61.20
CA ASP A 1088 9.94 -30.31 -61.57
C ASP A 1088 9.09 -30.75 -60.34
N ASP A 1089 7.95 -31.37 -60.63
CA ASP A 1089 7.07 -32.21 -59.79
C ASP A 1089 6.06 -31.62 -58.76
N MET A 1090 4.79 -31.88 -59.10
CA MET A 1090 3.65 -32.32 -58.26
C MET A 1090 2.84 -31.39 -57.33
N ARG A 1091 1.69 -30.99 -57.93
CA ARG A 1091 0.29 -31.21 -57.47
C ARG A 1091 -0.33 -30.37 -56.35
N HIS A 1092 -1.61 -30.05 -56.58
CA HIS A 1092 -2.61 -29.69 -55.58
C HIS A 1092 -2.84 -30.83 -54.57
N GLU A 1093 -2.45 -30.60 -53.33
CA GLU A 1093 -3.25 -30.82 -52.11
C GLU A 1093 -2.59 -29.96 -50.99
N ASP A 1094 -3.10 -30.00 -49.75
CA ASP A 1094 -2.60 -29.20 -48.60
C ASP A 1094 -2.55 -27.67 -48.77
N MET A 1095 -3.73 -27.03 -48.82
CA MET A 1095 -3.91 -25.65 -48.32
C MET A 1095 -4.95 -25.61 -47.19
N THR A 1096 -4.48 -25.79 -45.96
CA THR A 1096 -5.17 -25.35 -44.74
C THR A 1096 -4.16 -24.67 -43.82
N GLY A 1097 -4.47 -23.44 -43.39
CA GLY A 1097 -3.57 -22.52 -42.68
C GLY A 1097 -4.14 -21.12 -42.64
#